data_AF-A0A1W9W5H2-F1
#
_entry.id   AF-A0A1W9W5H2-F1
#
_cell.length_a   1.000
_cell.length_b   1.000
_cell.length_c   1.000
_cell.angle_alpha   90.00
_cell.angle_beta   90.00
_cell.angle_gamma   90.00
#
_symmetry.space_group_name_H-M   'P 1'
#
loop_
_entity.id
_entity.type
_entity.pdbx_description
1 polymer ?
#
loop_
_entity_poly.entity_id
_entity_poly.type
_entity_poly.pdbx_seq_one_letter_code
_entity_poly.pdbx_strand_id
1 'polypeptide(L)'
;MANSYNNIIPGHIHLNDLTEAVKEGIRDAGGVPLEWGVPGVCDGIAMYVEMRLSLPSREHIADNIEIMVLSHSLDGWVGVTSCDKITPGMLMAAGRLDLPAVILTGGPMKANTINGEKHHPIEGFGLVGQVKGGKMTAAEAERKLPSMICGAGSCVGLYTANTMAVVSEVLGMSVTGCATTPALDPLKKEQAYESGTRVVELIKKDLRPRRMMSEKAFENAVRVDMAMGGSTNAVLHIPAVAREAGISVDLEMFDRIAGETPHICAIIPAGAYEMADVHSAGGVPAVLNRLRHLIKDSETVNDRSIASIAAHGKALDEDVIRPIENPYHSQGGIAVLKGNIARSAIIKQTAVDDDMQVHKGPAKVFHTEKDLLNAIEDRRIAEGDVMVLPFQGPCGAPGMPEMLTPTDAIKGAGYSRVALITDGRFSGATSGPCVGHIEMEAFNGGPIGAIADGDIIEIDIPGRRINVQLSDAEIEERLTLEKECTLLREADQKFRSIFDGSMDGLLIVGSEDGRIICVNKRLRTLLGFSEDALVGKSFDVLLPTETEQPPKDMLKELQVCGGVFTQDFMHADGHVFVMDLMATLVPWEEGWTILCTLRDATERIGLEMQLRQAQKMEAIGALAGGVAHDLNNILSGLVSYPELLLMDLPEESHLRKPILTIKRSGERAVAIVNDLLALARRGVSAGEFQALNMKDCGILIPVFK
;
A
#
# COMPACT_ATOMS: atom_id res chain seq x y z
N MET A 1 -18.41 -16.44 -0.92
CA MET A 1 -17.97 -16.05 -2.27
C MET A 1 -17.14 -14.80 -2.11
N ALA A 2 -15.88 -14.90 -2.49
CA ALA A 2 -14.92 -13.81 -2.49
C ALA A 2 -15.03 -13.08 -3.83
N ASN A 3 -15.69 -11.92 -3.86
CA ASN A 3 -15.96 -11.18 -5.09
C ASN A 3 -15.01 -9.98 -5.23
N SER A 4 -14.22 -9.92 -6.30
CA SER A 4 -13.35 -8.77 -6.57
C SER A 4 -14.01 -7.64 -7.36
N TYR A 5 -15.33 -7.68 -7.57
CA TYR A 5 -16.10 -6.63 -8.24
C TYR A 5 -15.85 -5.25 -7.65
N ASN A 6 -15.66 -4.27 -8.52
CA ASN A 6 -15.71 -2.85 -8.19
C ASN A 6 -15.88 -2.03 -9.48
N ASN A 7 -16.27 -0.76 -9.35
CA ASN A 7 -16.44 0.17 -10.47
C ASN A 7 -15.20 1.05 -10.73
N ILE A 8 -14.08 0.77 -10.04
CA ILE A 8 -12.80 1.48 -10.26
C ILE A 8 -12.02 0.79 -11.39
N ILE A 9 -12.14 -0.54 -11.50
CA ILE A 9 -11.44 -1.38 -12.47
C ILE A 9 -12.40 -1.73 -13.63
N PRO A 10 -12.17 -1.23 -14.85
CA PRO A 10 -13.03 -1.52 -16.00
C PRO A 10 -13.22 -3.02 -16.26
N GLY A 11 -12.15 -3.79 -16.08
CA GLY A 11 -12.16 -5.25 -16.27
C GLY A 11 -13.00 -6.04 -15.27
N HIS A 12 -13.55 -5.39 -14.24
CA HIS A 12 -14.30 -6.03 -13.16
C HIS A 12 -15.81 -5.77 -13.21
N ILE A 13 -16.29 -4.90 -14.11
CA ILE A 13 -17.67 -4.41 -14.10
C ILE A 13 -18.73 -5.52 -14.23
N HIS A 14 -18.38 -6.66 -14.84
CA HIS A 14 -19.27 -7.80 -15.06
C HIS A 14 -19.21 -8.86 -13.95
N LEU A 15 -18.26 -8.77 -13.01
CA LEU A 15 -18.04 -9.81 -12.01
C LEU A 15 -19.23 -9.98 -11.05
N ASN A 16 -20.02 -8.92 -10.84
CA ASN A 16 -21.23 -9.01 -10.02
C ASN A 16 -22.29 -9.91 -10.70
N ASP A 17 -22.46 -9.80 -12.02
CA ASP A 17 -23.39 -10.64 -12.78
C ASP A 17 -22.97 -12.11 -12.78
N LEU A 18 -21.65 -12.38 -12.84
CA LEU A 18 -21.12 -13.73 -12.69
C LEU A 18 -21.33 -14.26 -11.27
N THR A 19 -21.15 -13.41 -10.25
CA THR A 19 -21.36 -13.78 -8.85
C THR A 19 -22.82 -14.15 -8.58
N GLU A 20 -23.78 -13.49 -9.22
CA GLU A 20 -25.19 -13.91 -9.15
C GLU A 20 -25.41 -15.30 -9.75
N ALA A 21 -24.77 -15.64 -10.88
CA ALA A 21 -24.84 -17.00 -11.43
C ALA A 21 -24.20 -18.04 -10.49
N VAL A 22 -23.07 -17.71 -9.84
CA VAL A 22 -22.48 -18.57 -8.80
C VAL A 22 -23.47 -18.80 -7.65
N LYS A 23 -24.16 -17.75 -7.19
CA LYS A 23 -25.19 -17.85 -6.14
C LYS A 23 -26.32 -18.79 -6.54
N GLU A 24 -26.79 -18.68 -7.78
CA GLU A 24 -27.81 -19.58 -8.34
C GLU A 24 -27.32 -21.04 -8.30
N GLY A 25 -26.11 -21.31 -8.79
CA GLY A 25 -25.53 -22.66 -8.78
C GLY A 25 -25.36 -23.25 -7.38
N ILE A 26 -24.97 -22.44 -6.39
CA ILE A 26 -24.86 -22.85 -4.99
C ILE A 26 -26.24 -23.22 -4.41
N ARG A 27 -27.26 -22.37 -4.63
CA ARG A 27 -28.63 -22.61 -4.12
C ARG A 27 -29.22 -23.88 -4.70
N ASP A 28 -29.08 -24.09 -6.00
CA ASP A 28 -29.62 -25.25 -6.70
C ASP A 28 -28.93 -26.55 -6.26
N ALA A 29 -27.64 -26.48 -5.89
CA ALA A 29 -26.91 -27.61 -5.33
C ALA A 29 -27.22 -27.88 -3.83
N GLY A 30 -28.04 -27.03 -3.20
CA GLY A 30 -28.48 -27.13 -1.80
C GLY A 30 -27.59 -26.41 -0.79
N GLY A 31 -26.75 -25.46 -1.22
CA GLY A 31 -25.92 -24.62 -0.36
C GLY A 31 -26.55 -23.25 -0.06
N VAL A 32 -25.93 -22.50 0.85
CA VAL A 32 -26.32 -21.12 1.20
C VAL A 32 -25.20 -20.16 0.79
N PRO A 33 -25.39 -19.34 -0.25
CA PRO A 33 -24.32 -18.46 -0.71
C PRO A 33 -24.27 -17.16 0.13
N LEU A 34 -23.10 -16.87 0.68
CA LEU A 34 -22.77 -15.60 1.35
C LEU A 34 -21.64 -14.90 0.58
N GLU A 35 -21.76 -13.60 0.35
CA GLU A 35 -20.81 -12.81 -0.44
C GLU A 35 -20.07 -11.80 0.43
N TRP A 36 -18.78 -11.60 0.12
CA TRP A 36 -18.01 -10.46 0.62
C TRP A 36 -17.08 -9.92 -0.47
N GLY A 37 -16.63 -8.68 -0.29
CA GLY A 37 -15.74 -7.99 -1.22
C GLY A 37 -14.26 -8.28 -0.95
N VAL A 38 -13.51 -8.46 -2.03
CA VAL A 38 -12.04 -8.58 -2.04
C VAL A 38 -11.46 -7.39 -2.81
N PRO A 39 -10.42 -6.71 -2.30
CA PRO A 39 -9.81 -5.59 -3.01
C PRO A 39 -9.17 -6.05 -4.32
N GLY A 40 -9.18 -5.17 -5.33
CA GLY A 40 -8.48 -5.38 -6.59
C GLY A 40 -7.67 -4.15 -6.93
N VAL A 41 -6.49 -4.36 -7.52
CA VAL A 41 -5.65 -3.32 -8.13
C VAL A 41 -5.59 -3.59 -9.64
N CYS A 42 -5.81 -2.55 -10.45
CA CYS A 42 -5.61 -2.62 -11.89
C CYS A 42 -4.18 -2.17 -12.21
N ASP A 43 -3.33 -3.10 -12.62
CA ASP A 43 -1.94 -2.80 -12.96
C ASP A 43 -1.84 -1.77 -14.09
N GLY A 44 -2.72 -1.83 -15.09
CA GLY A 44 -2.76 -0.84 -16.17
C GLY A 44 -3.02 0.61 -15.71
N ILE A 45 -3.74 0.80 -14.60
CA ILE A 45 -3.93 2.12 -13.97
C ILE A 45 -2.76 2.42 -13.03
N ALA A 46 -2.37 1.45 -12.20
CA ALA A 46 -1.33 1.60 -11.20
C ALA A 46 0.03 1.96 -11.81
N MET A 47 0.29 1.58 -13.07
CA MET A 47 1.52 1.91 -13.81
C MET A 47 1.80 3.41 -13.85
N TYR A 48 0.77 4.26 -13.74
CA TYR A 48 0.87 5.72 -13.83
C TYR A 48 0.56 6.46 -12.53
N VAL A 49 0.27 5.73 -11.45
CA VAL A 49 -0.13 6.32 -10.18
C VAL A 49 0.74 5.80 -9.04
N GLU A 50 0.65 4.50 -8.74
CA GLU A 50 1.39 3.88 -7.63
C GLU A 50 1.48 2.36 -7.83
N MET A 51 2.51 1.92 -8.57
CA MET A 51 2.72 0.51 -8.90
C MET A 51 3.26 -0.32 -7.73
N ARG A 52 3.84 0.31 -6.70
CA ARG A 52 4.43 -0.38 -5.54
C ARG A 52 3.40 -1.15 -4.71
N LEU A 53 2.13 -0.79 -4.82
CA LEU A 53 1.03 -1.44 -4.10
C LEU A 53 0.41 -2.63 -4.87
N SER A 54 0.76 -2.83 -6.14
CA SER A 54 0.22 -3.93 -6.95
C SER A 54 0.61 -5.29 -6.39
N LEU A 55 1.89 -5.64 -6.34
CA LEU A 55 2.31 -6.98 -5.89
C LEU A 55 1.93 -7.29 -4.43
N PRO A 56 2.10 -6.36 -3.46
CA PRO A 56 1.64 -6.59 -2.08
C PRO A 56 0.14 -6.84 -1.96
N SER A 57 -0.68 -6.35 -2.91
CA SER A 57 -2.13 -6.64 -2.90
C SER A 57 -2.42 -8.15 -3.00
N ARG A 58 -1.52 -8.95 -3.60
CA ARG A 58 -1.63 -10.43 -3.66
C ARG A 58 -1.72 -11.03 -2.26
N GLU A 59 -0.83 -10.62 -1.36
CA GLU A 59 -0.79 -11.09 0.03
C GLU A 59 -2.04 -10.64 0.77
N HIS A 60 -2.41 -9.36 0.60
CA HIS A 60 -3.58 -8.79 1.25
C HIS A 60 -4.88 -9.50 0.84
N ILE A 61 -4.98 -9.93 -0.41
CA ILE A 61 -6.12 -10.71 -0.92
C ILE A 61 -6.15 -12.09 -0.27
N ALA A 62 -5.00 -12.75 -0.15
CA ALA A 62 -4.91 -14.06 0.51
C ALA A 62 -5.35 -13.95 1.98
N ASP A 63 -4.83 -12.97 2.71
CA ASP A 63 -5.16 -12.71 4.11
C ASP A 63 -6.63 -12.32 4.29
N ASN A 64 -7.19 -11.51 3.40
CA ASN A 64 -8.60 -11.13 3.43
C ASN A 64 -9.50 -12.36 3.36
N ILE A 65 -9.23 -13.27 2.42
CA ILE A 65 -10.00 -14.50 2.25
C ILE A 65 -9.84 -15.41 3.47
N GLU A 66 -8.62 -15.56 3.98
CA GLU A 66 -8.35 -16.35 5.18
C GLU A 66 -9.14 -15.85 6.39
N ILE A 67 -9.09 -14.55 6.68
CA ILE A 67 -9.83 -13.91 7.77
C ILE A 67 -11.34 -14.15 7.60
N MET A 68 -11.87 -13.93 6.39
CA MET A 68 -13.31 -14.01 6.15
C MET A 68 -13.83 -15.45 6.22
N VAL A 69 -13.10 -16.41 5.67
CA VAL A 69 -13.48 -17.83 5.67
C VAL A 69 -13.42 -18.41 7.09
N LEU A 70 -12.32 -18.19 7.81
CA LEU A 70 -12.14 -18.77 9.15
C LEU A 70 -13.04 -18.12 10.21
N SER A 71 -13.13 -16.78 10.22
CA SER A 71 -13.91 -16.06 11.25
C SER A 71 -15.41 -16.33 11.16
N HIS A 72 -15.90 -16.72 9.98
CA HIS A 72 -17.32 -17.03 9.76
C HIS A 72 -17.59 -18.53 9.61
N SER A 73 -16.56 -19.38 9.80
CA SER A 73 -16.70 -20.84 9.72
C SER A 73 -17.37 -21.33 8.43
N LEU A 74 -16.96 -20.78 7.29
CA LEU A 74 -17.51 -21.19 5.99
C LEU A 74 -17.02 -22.59 5.61
N ASP A 75 -17.92 -23.46 5.13
CA ASP A 75 -17.59 -24.85 4.75
C ASP A 75 -16.75 -24.95 3.47
N GLY A 76 -16.80 -23.92 2.63
CA GLY A 76 -16.08 -23.81 1.36
C GLY A 76 -16.36 -22.47 0.70
N TRP A 77 -15.66 -22.17 -0.40
CA TRP A 77 -15.73 -20.85 -1.01
C TRP A 77 -15.47 -20.85 -2.52
N VAL A 78 -16.02 -19.84 -3.21
CA VAL A 78 -15.73 -19.56 -4.62
C VAL A 78 -15.05 -18.21 -4.70
N GLY A 79 -13.90 -18.15 -5.38
CA GLY A 79 -13.19 -16.93 -5.69
C GLY A 79 -13.55 -16.42 -7.08
N VAL A 80 -14.07 -15.20 -7.19
CA VAL A 80 -14.38 -14.54 -8.46
C VAL A 80 -13.32 -13.49 -8.73
N THR A 81 -12.47 -13.75 -9.73
CA THR A 81 -11.25 -12.98 -10.02
C THR A 81 -11.17 -12.53 -11.48
N SER A 82 -10.35 -11.53 -11.81
CA SER A 82 -10.09 -11.13 -13.20
C SER A 82 -8.68 -10.57 -13.39
N CYS A 83 -8.27 -9.58 -12.58
CA CYS A 83 -6.99 -8.87 -12.75
C CYS A 83 -5.77 -9.61 -12.16
N ASP A 84 -4.59 -9.11 -12.49
CA ASP A 84 -3.27 -9.74 -12.36
C ASP A 84 -3.01 -10.42 -11.01
N LYS A 85 -3.06 -9.66 -9.91
CA LYS A 85 -2.61 -10.13 -8.58
C LYS A 85 -3.69 -10.84 -7.77
N ILE A 86 -4.94 -10.81 -8.26
CA ILE A 86 -6.10 -11.34 -7.54
C ILE A 86 -6.15 -12.86 -7.66
N THR A 87 -6.01 -13.38 -8.88
CA THR A 87 -6.01 -14.82 -9.16
C THR A 87 -4.94 -15.57 -8.34
N PRO A 88 -3.65 -15.16 -8.34
CA PRO A 88 -2.66 -15.80 -7.48
C PRO A 88 -2.94 -15.62 -5.99
N GLY A 89 -3.46 -14.47 -5.53
CA GLY A 89 -3.84 -14.28 -4.13
C GLY A 89 -4.96 -15.23 -3.68
N MET A 90 -5.95 -15.46 -4.54
CA MET A 90 -7.00 -16.45 -4.30
C MET A 90 -6.46 -17.88 -4.31
N LEU A 91 -5.57 -18.23 -5.24
CA LEU A 91 -4.92 -19.55 -5.26
C LEU A 91 -4.05 -19.79 -4.02
N MET A 92 -3.35 -18.76 -3.54
CA MET A 92 -2.61 -18.80 -2.27
C MET A 92 -3.54 -19.09 -1.09
N ALA A 93 -4.66 -18.36 -0.98
CA ALA A 93 -5.66 -18.63 0.06
C ALA A 93 -6.23 -20.06 -0.03
N ALA A 94 -6.45 -20.59 -1.24
CA ALA A 94 -6.94 -21.95 -1.44
C ALA A 94 -5.94 -22.99 -0.91
N GLY A 95 -4.65 -22.85 -1.26
CA GLY A 95 -3.59 -23.72 -0.75
C GLY A 95 -3.41 -23.61 0.77
N ARG A 96 -3.47 -22.39 1.32
CA ARG A 96 -3.27 -22.10 2.75
C ARG A 96 -4.38 -22.68 3.62
N LEU A 97 -5.64 -22.38 3.27
CA LEU A 97 -6.83 -22.79 4.03
C LEU A 97 -7.12 -24.28 3.89
N ASP A 98 -6.86 -24.84 2.70
CA ASP A 98 -7.19 -26.22 2.35
C ASP A 98 -8.66 -26.60 2.66
N LEU A 99 -9.56 -25.65 2.44
CA LEU A 99 -11.02 -25.86 2.45
C LEU A 99 -11.54 -25.95 1.01
N PRO A 100 -12.62 -26.71 0.74
CA PRO A 100 -13.21 -26.83 -0.59
C PRO A 100 -13.35 -25.47 -1.29
N ALA A 101 -12.68 -25.33 -2.43
CA ALA A 101 -12.59 -24.06 -3.14
C ALA A 101 -12.66 -24.23 -4.66
N VAL A 102 -13.26 -23.25 -5.33
CA VAL A 102 -13.27 -23.12 -6.80
C VAL A 102 -12.91 -21.70 -7.19
N ILE A 103 -12.06 -21.54 -8.20
CA ILE A 103 -11.64 -20.24 -8.73
C ILE A 103 -12.33 -20.00 -10.08
N LEU A 104 -13.16 -18.96 -10.14
CA LEU A 104 -13.83 -18.48 -11.34
C LEU A 104 -13.10 -17.24 -11.87
N THR A 105 -12.45 -17.37 -13.02
CA THR A 105 -11.87 -16.22 -13.72
C THR A 105 -12.91 -15.54 -14.60
N GLY A 106 -12.98 -14.22 -14.52
CA GLY A 106 -13.92 -13.35 -15.23
C GLY A 106 -13.75 -13.39 -16.74
N GLY A 107 -12.61 -13.87 -17.24
CA GLY A 107 -12.31 -14.06 -18.67
C GLY A 107 -11.62 -12.84 -19.31
N PRO A 108 -10.90 -13.06 -20.42
CA PRO A 108 -10.26 -11.99 -21.17
C PRO A 108 -11.28 -11.07 -21.83
N MET A 109 -10.95 -9.78 -21.90
CA MET A 109 -11.62 -8.84 -22.78
C MET A 109 -11.27 -9.17 -24.24
N LYS A 110 -12.17 -8.84 -25.17
CA LYS A 110 -11.90 -8.92 -26.61
C LYS A 110 -11.25 -7.63 -27.09
N ALA A 111 -10.40 -7.70 -28.12
CA ALA A 111 -9.94 -6.51 -28.83
C ALA A 111 -11.12 -5.69 -29.40
N ASN A 112 -10.93 -4.39 -29.52
CA ASN A 112 -11.88 -3.53 -30.23
C ASN A 112 -11.69 -3.71 -31.74
N THR A 113 -12.74 -4.10 -32.46
CA THR A 113 -12.66 -4.29 -33.91
C THR A 113 -13.26 -3.09 -34.64
N ILE A 114 -12.45 -2.36 -35.40
CA ILE A 114 -12.88 -1.22 -36.22
C ILE A 114 -12.44 -1.47 -37.66
N ASN A 115 -13.37 -1.40 -38.61
CA ASN A 115 -13.12 -1.67 -40.03
C ASN A 115 -12.44 -3.03 -40.32
N GLY A 116 -12.63 -4.02 -39.43
CA GLY A 116 -12.02 -5.34 -39.55
C GLY A 116 -10.62 -5.46 -38.93
N GLU A 117 -10.05 -4.38 -38.40
CA GLU A 117 -8.76 -4.38 -37.70
C GLU A 117 -8.98 -4.45 -36.19
N LYS A 118 -8.15 -5.26 -35.50
CA LYS A 118 -8.15 -5.37 -34.04
C LYS A 118 -7.30 -4.24 -33.46
N HIS A 119 -7.84 -3.54 -32.46
CA HIS A 119 -7.17 -2.52 -31.68
C HIS A 119 -7.16 -2.94 -30.21
N HIS A 120 -5.97 -3.19 -29.68
CA HIS A 120 -5.79 -3.62 -28.30
C HIS A 120 -5.61 -2.43 -27.37
N PRO A 121 -6.16 -2.44 -26.14
CA PRO A 121 -5.95 -1.35 -25.19
C PRO A 121 -4.48 -1.08 -24.86
N ILE A 122 -3.63 -2.12 -24.88
CA ILE A 122 -2.18 -2.00 -24.64
C ILE A 122 -1.49 -1.09 -25.67
N GLU A 123 -2.03 -0.96 -26.89
CA GLU A 123 -1.46 -0.10 -27.93
C GLU A 123 -1.50 1.37 -27.54
N GLY A 124 -2.41 1.76 -26.65
CA GLY A 124 -2.49 3.11 -26.09
C GLY A 124 -1.22 3.51 -25.34
N PHE A 125 -0.54 2.57 -24.67
CA PHE A 125 0.73 2.84 -24.00
C PHE A 125 1.84 3.19 -25.00
N GLY A 126 1.88 2.47 -26.12
CA GLY A 126 2.81 2.75 -27.22
C GLY A 126 2.61 4.12 -27.88
N LEU A 127 1.39 4.69 -27.85
CA LEU A 127 1.14 6.04 -28.37
C LEU A 127 1.94 7.11 -27.59
N VAL A 128 2.12 6.94 -26.28
CA VAL A 128 2.92 7.86 -25.47
C VAL A 128 4.37 7.90 -25.96
N GLY A 129 4.95 6.73 -26.22
CA GLY A 129 6.29 6.62 -26.79
C GLY A 129 6.40 7.26 -28.18
N GLN A 130 5.38 7.09 -29.03
CA GLN A 130 5.35 7.72 -30.36
C GLN A 130 5.24 9.24 -30.32
N VAL A 131 4.47 9.79 -29.37
CA VAL A 131 4.35 11.24 -29.16
C VAL A 131 5.67 11.81 -28.66
N LYS A 132 6.27 11.20 -27.63
CA LYS A 132 7.57 11.63 -27.12
C LYS A 132 8.70 11.52 -28.15
N GLY A 133 8.66 10.48 -28.98
CA GLY A 133 9.61 10.29 -30.09
C GLY A 133 9.38 11.20 -31.30
N GLY A 134 8.38 12.09 -31.28
CA GLY A 134 8.08 13.02 -32.37
C GLY A 134 7.49 12.38 -33.63
N LYS A 135 7.08 11.10 -33.56
CA LYS A 135 6.46 10.36 -34.68
C LYS A 135 4.96 10.68 -34.83
N MET A 136 4.33 11.21 -33.78
CA MET A 136 2.91 11.54 -33.72
C MET A 136 2.68 12.77 -32.85
N THR A 137 1.66 13.57 -33.13
CA THR A 137 1.25 14.67 -32.24
C THR A 137 0.32 14.18 -31.12
N ALA A 138 0.28 14.88 -29.99
CA ALA A 138 -0.64 14.54 -28.88
C ALA A 138 -2.12 14.54 -29.35
N ALA A 139 -2.51 15.50 -30.20
CA ALA A 139 -3.86 15.57 -30.75
C ALA A 139 -4.21 14.40 -31.70
N GLU A 140 -3.22 13.83 -32.40
CA GLU A 140 -3.42 12.60 -33.17
C GLU A 140 -3.57 11.38 -32.27
N ALA A 141 -2.78 11.28 -31.21
CA ALA A 141 -2.90 10.21 -30.23
C ALA A 141 -4.27 10.24 -29.54
N GLU A 142 -4.74 11.41 -29.09
CA GLU A 142 -6.05 11.59 -28.47
C GLU A 142 -7.21 11.14 -29.38
N ARG A 143 -7.12 11.36 -30.69
CA ARG A 143 -8.13 10.90 -31.65
C ARG A 143 -8.15 9.37 -31.82
N LYS A 144 -7.04 8.69 -31.53
CA LYS A 144 -6.94 7.22 -31.60
C LYS A 144 -7.37 6.53 -30.31
N LEU A 145 -7.17 7.15 -29.14
CA LEU A 145 -7.50 6.54 -27.84
C LEU A 145 -8.91 5.91 -27.75
N PRO A 146 -9.99 6.48 -28.33
CA PRO A 146 -11.31 5.87 -28.30
C PRO A 146 -11.39 4.47 -28.94
N SER A 147 -10.49 4.10 -29.85
CA SER A 147 -10.44 2.75 -30.42
C SER A 147 -9.73 1.73 -29.53
N MET A 148 -9.08 2.17 -28.46
CA MET A 148 -8.22 1.37 -27.57
C MET A 148 -8.76 1.34 -26.14
N ILE A 149 -10.05 1.57 -25.94
CA ILE A 149 -10.65 1.58 -24.61
C ILE A 149 -10.73 0.17 -24.01
N CYS A 150 -10.49 0.07 -22.70
CA CYS A 150 -10.70 -1.18 -21.96
C CYS A 150 -12.19 -1.51 -21.85
N GLY A 151 -12.53 -2.78 -22.06
CA GLY A 151 -13.86 -3.34 -21.79
C GLY A 151 -13.91 -4.18 -20.52
N ALA A 152 -15.02 -4.90 -20.34
CA ALA A 152 -15.15 -5.93 -19.29
C ALA A 152 -14.17 -7.10 -19.55
N GLY A 153 -13.57 -7.63 -18.49
CA GLY A 153 -12.58 -8.71 -18.54
C GLY A 153 -11.15 -8.29 -18.23
N SER A 154 -10.28 -9.29 -18.04
CA SER A 154 -8.83 -9.11 -17.95
C SER A 154 -8.26 -8.62 -19.28
N CYS A 155 -6.98 -8.23 -19.31
CA CYS A 155 -6.32 -7.76 -20.54
C CYS A 155 -6.47 -8.75 -21.70
N VAL A 156 -6.36 -8.28 -22.94
CA VAL A 156 -6.63 -9.09 -24.16
C VAL A 156 -5.62 -10.23 -24.39
N GLY A 157 -4.35 -9.97 -24.07
CA GLY A 157 -3.22 -10.85 -24.35
C GLY A 157 -2.88 -11.85 -23.23
N LEU A 158 -1.86 -12.68 -23.44
CA LEU A 158 -1.36 -13.58 -22.41
C LEU A 158 -0.43 -12.85 -21.42
N TYR A 159 -0.98 -11.84 -20.75
CA TYR A 159 -0.36 -11.13 -19.63
C TYR A 159 -0.57 -11.90 -18.32
N THR A 160 -0.20 -11.32 -17.18
CA THR A 160 -0.25 -12.01 -15.88
C THR A 160 -1.65 -12.50 -15.54
N ALA A 161 -2.70 -11.68 -15.71
CA ALA A 161 -4.08 -12.11 -15.45
C ALA A 161 -4.47 -13.41 -16.18
N ASN A 162 -4.25 -13.47 -17.50
CA ASN A 162 -4.62 -14.62 -18.30
C ASN A 162 -3.65 -15.79 -18.13
N THR A 163 -2.37 -15.51 -17.90
CA THR A 163 -1.39 -16.53 -17.52
C THR A 163 -1.84 -17.23 -16.24
N MET A 164 -2.20 -16.47 -15.21
CA MET A 164 -2.66 -17.03 -13.94
C MET A 164 -4.05 -17.67 -14.03
N ALA A 165 -4.90 -17.23 -14.96
CA ALA A 165 -6.15 -17.92 -15.28
C ALA A 165 -5.89 -19.31 -15.87
N VAL A 166 -4.97 -19.42 -16.83
CA VAL A 166 -4.55 -20.70 -17.40
C VAL A 166 -3.93 -21.58 -16.33
N VAL A 167 -3.03 -21.04 -15.49
CA VAL A 167 -2.45 -21.76 -14.34
C VAL A 167 -3.56 -22.27 -13.41
N SER A 168 -4.57 -21.46 -13.08
CA SER A 168 -5.70 -21.89 -12.25
C SER A 168 -6.45 -23.08 -12.83
N GLU A 169 -6.71 -23.07 -14.15
CA GLU A 169 -7.37 -24.17 -14.85
C GLU A 169 -6.50 -25.44 -14.88
N VAL A 170 -5.19 -25.30 -15.13
CA VAL A 170 -4.26 -26.44 -15.20
C VAL A 170 -3.93 -27.03 -13.83
N LEU A 171 -3.90 -26.21 -12.77
CA LEU A 171 -3.86 -26.68 -11.38
C LEU A 171 -5.14 -27.44 -10.98
N GLY A 172 -6.17 -27.39 -11.84
CA GLY A 172 -7.44 -28.04 -11.61
C GLY A 172 -8.33 -27.26 -10.66
N MET A 173 -8.09 -25.98 -10.41
CA MET A 173 -8.86 -25.13 -9.48
C MET A 173 -10.02 -24.38 -10.14
N SER A 174 -10.10 -24.42 -11.47
CA SER A 174 -11.17 -23.79 -12.25
C SER A 174 -11.93 -24.82 -13.10
N VAL A 175 -13.18 -24.51 -13.41
CA VAL A 175 -13.97 -25.31 -14.36
C VAL A 175 -13.35 -25.26 -15.76
N THR A 176 -13.56 -26.32 -16.54
CA THR A 176 -12.92 -26.47 -17.86
C THR A 176 -13.30 -25.34 -18.83
N GLY A 177 -12.31 -24.78 -19.52
CA GLY A 177 -12.41 -23.67 -20.45
C GLY A 177 -12.44 -22.28 -19.80
N CYS A 178 -12.52 -22.19 -18.47
CA CYS A 178 -12.71 -20.93 -17.75
C CYS A 178 -11.65 -19.88 -18.08
N ALA A 179 -10.38 -20.27 -18.25
CA ALA A 179 -9.29 -19.33 -18.47
C ALA A 179 -9.39 -18.57 -19.81
N THR A 180 -10.02 -19.17 -20.81
CA THR A 180 -10.01 -18.65 -22.19
C THR A 180 -11.35 -18.08 -22.64
N THR A 181 -12.47 -18.53 -22.05
CA THR A 181 -13.81 -18.01 -22.38
C THR A 181 -13.86 -16.49 -22.16
N PRO A 182 -14.15 -15.68 -23.20
CA PRO A 182 -14.18 -14.23 -23.09
C PRO A 182 -15.19 -13.71 -22.07
N ALA A 183 -14.92 -12.53 -21.51
CA ALA A 183 -15.66 -12.01 -20.36
C ALA A 183 -17.17 -11.84 -20.55
N LEU A 184 -17.58 -11.43 -21.75
CA LEU A 184 -18.98 -11.19 -22.12
C LEU A 184 -19.60 -12.33 -22.93
N ASP A 185 -18.90 -13.47 -23.04
CA ASP A 185 -19.46 -14.65 -23.68
C ASP A 185 -20.53 -15.28 -22.77
N PRO A 186 -21.72 -15.66 -23.28
CA PRO A 186 -22.75 -16.33 -22.48
C PRO A 186 -22.24 -17.56 -21.73
N LEU A 187 -21.29 -18.30 -22.32
CA LEU A 187 -20.66 -19.46 -21.69
C LEU A 187 -19.97 -19.11 -20.36
N LYS A 188 -19.50 -17.87 -20.19
CA LYS A 188 -18.88 -17.42 -18.94
C LYS A 188 -19.86 -17.47 -17.77
N LYS A 189 -21.14 -17.15 -18.02
CA LYS A 189 -22.20 -17.22 -17.01
C LYS A 189 -22.57 -18.66 -16.67
N GLU A 190 -22.56 -19.56 -17.66
CA GLU A 190 -22.74 -20.99 -17.43
C GLU A 190 -21.61 -21.59 -16.58
N GLN A 191 -20.35 -21.23 -16.88
CA GLN A 191 -19.19 -21.60 -16.07
C GLN A 191 -19.26 -21.06 -14.64
N ALA A 192 -19.83 -19.86 -14.46
CA ALA A 192 -20.05 -19.27 -13.15
C ALA A 192 -21.10 -20.07 -12.34
N TYR A 193 -22.22 -20.42 -12.97
CA TYR A 193 -23.22 -21.32 -12.39
C TYR A 193 -22.60 -22.67 -12.02
N GLU A 194 -21.86 -23.30 -12.94
CA GLU A 194 -21.18 -24.57 -12.67
C GLU A 194 -20.22 -24.46 -11.49
N SER A 195 -19.43 -23.39 -11.41
CA SER A 195 -18.50 -23.17 -10.28
C SER A 195 -19.23 -23.16 -8.92
N GLY A 196 -20.43 -22.59 -8.88
CA GLY A 196 -21.30 -22.61 -7.70
C GLY A 196 -21.83 -24.01 -7.37
N THR A 197 -22.23 -24.79 -8.36
CA THR A 197 -22.64 -26.19 -8.16
C THR A 197 -21.46 -27.04 -7.69
N ARG A 198 -20.29 -26.87 -8.30
CA ARG A 198 -19.07 -27.63 -8.00
C ARG A 198 -18.59 -27.45 -6.58
N VAL A 199 -18.55 -26.23 -6.05
CA VAL A 199 -18.07 -26.02 -4.67
C VAL A 199 -18.90 -26.80 -3.65
N VAL A 200 -20.23 -26.89 -3.85
CA VAL A 200 -21.12 -27.65 -2.95
C VAL A 200 -20.86 -29.16 -3.07
N GLU A 201 -20.56 -29.65 -4.27
CA GLU A 201 -20.16 -31.05 -4.46
C GLU A 201 -18.82 -31.36 -3.81
N LEU A 202 -17.84 -30.45 -3.92
CA LEU A 202 -16.53 -30.59 -3.28
C LEU A 202 -16.67 -30.63 -1.75
N ILE A 203 -17.54 -29.79 -1.17
CA ILE A 203 -17.87 -29.82 0.27
C ILE A 203 -18.43 -31.20 0.67
N LYS A 204 -19.43 -31.71 -0.08
CA LYS A 204 -20.03 -33.03 0.21
C LYS A 204 -19.03 -34.19 0.10
N LYS A 205 -18.05 -34.08 -0.79
CA LYS A 205 -17.00 -35.08 -1.03
C LYS A 205 -15.75 -34.86 -0.17
N ASP A 206 -15.67 -33.77 0.59
CA ASP A 206 -14.47 -33.27 1.28
C ASP A 206 -13.23 -33.24 0.37
N LEU A 207 -13.42 -32.79 -0.89
CA LEU A 207 -12.33 -32.65 -1.85
C LEU A 207 -11.71 -31.26 -1.74
N ARG A 208 -10.43 -31.22 -1.35
CA ARG A 208 -9.73 -29.99 -0.94
C ARG A 208 -8.62 -29.56 -1.89
N PRO A 209 -8.27 -28.27 -1.94
CA PRO A 209 -7.25 -27.73 -2.83
C PRO A 209 -5.92 -28.47 -2.83
N ARG A 210 -5.35 -28.85 -1.68
CA ARG A 210 -4.01 -29.51 -1.62
C ARG A 210 -3.98 -30.89 -2.27
N ARG A 211 -5.14 -31.54 -2.44
CA ARG A 211 -5.22 -32.79 -3.19
C ARG A 211 -5.14 -32.58 -4.71
N MET A 212 -5.65 -31.45 -5.20
CA MET A 212 -5.61 -31.08 -6.62
C MET A 212 -4.30 -30.37 -6.98
N MET A 213 -3.89 -29.41 -6.15
CA MET A 213 -2.63 -28.63 -6.22
C MET A 213 -1.42 -29.49 -5.80
N SER A 214 -1.27 -30.64 -6.43
CA SER A 214 -0.16 -31.57 -6.24
C SER A 214 1.08 -31.14 -7.00
N GLU A 215 2.24 -31.74 -6.69
CA GLU A 215 3.49 -31.54 -7.45
C GLU A 215 3.32 -31.77 -8.95
N LYS A 216 2.51 -32.77 -9.34
CA LYS A 216 2.17 -33.05 -10.75
C LYS A 216 1.41 -31.89 -11.39
N ALA A 217 0.47 -31.29 -10.67
CA ALA A 217 -0.34 -30.18 -11.15
C ALA A 217 0.51 -28.91 -11.32
N PHE A 218 1.43 -28.64 -10.40
CA PHE A 218 2.38 -27.53 -10.53
C PHE A 218 3.33 -27.73 -11.70
N GLU A 219 3.85 -28.94 -11.91
CA GLU A 219 4.68 -29.25 -13.08
C GLU A 219 3.91 -29.04 -14.39
N ASN A 220 2.64 -29.45 -14.44
CA ASN A 220 1.77 -29.19 -15.59
C ASN A 220 1.55 -27.69 -15.80
N ALA A 221 1.32 -26.93 -14.73
CA ALA A 221 1.09 -25.49 -14.81
C ALA A 221 2.31 -24.77 -15.41
N VAL A 222 3.52 -25.09 -14.93
CA VAL A 222 4.77 -24.56 -15.50
C VAL A 222 4.92 -24.98 -16.96
N ARG A 223 4.62 -26.24 -17.29
CA ARG A 223 4.71 -26.75 -18.67
C ARG A 223 3.74 -26.05 -19.63
N VAL A 224 2.48 -25.84 -19.23
CA VAL A 224 1.51 -25.12 -20.06
C VAL A 224 1.88 -23.64 -20.19
N ASP A 225 2.37 -23.02 -19.12
CA ASP A 225 2.88 -21.65 -19.15
C ASP A 225 4.03 -21.49 -20.18
N MET A 226 5.00 -22.40 -20.17
CA MET A 226 6.11 -22.43 -21.15
C MET A 226 5.61 -22.65 -22.57
N ALA A 227 4.65 -23.55 -22.76
CA ALA A 227 4.09 -23.88 -24.07
C ALA A 227 3.28 -22.74 -24.69
N MET A 228 2.66 -21.90 -23.85
CA MET A 228 1.88 -20.74 -24.29
C MET A 228 2.67 -19.43 -24.30
N GLY A 229 3.89 -19.40 -23.76
CA GLY A 229 4.71 -18.20 -23.70
C GLY A 229 4.18 -17.16 -22.70
N GLY A 230 3.77 -17.62 -21.52
CA GLY A 230 3.15 -16.81 -20.48
C GLY A 230 4.03 -15.71 -19.88
N SER A 231 3.47 -15.00 -18.90
CA SER A 231 4.12 -13.89 -18.22
C SER A 231 5.29 -14.35 -17.34
N THR A 232 6.39 -13.60 -17.32
CA THR A 232 7.51 -13.83 -16.38
C THR A 232 7.08 -13.73 -14.91
N ASN A 233 5.99 -13.02 -14.62
CA ASN A 233 5.38 -12.98 -13.27
C ASN A 233 4.89 -14.37 -12.79
N ALA A 234 4.64 -15.32 -13.70
CA ALA A 234 4.32 -16.70 -13.33
C ALA A 234 5.41 -17.34 -12.46
N VAL A 235 6.68 -16.96 -12.71
CA VAL A 235 7.85 -17.40 -11.93
C VAL A 235 7.80 -16.90 -10.47
N LEU A 236 7.04 -15.85 -10.17
CA LEU A 236 6.82 -15.36 -8.80
C LEU A 236 5.54 -15.92 -8.18
N HIS A 237 4.51 -16.11 -8.99
CA HIS A 237 3.19 -16.50 -8.53
C HIS A 237 3.04 -18.00 -8.31
N ILE A 238 3.53 -18.83 -9.24
CA ILE A 238 3.45 -20.29 -9.12
C ILE A 238 4.19 -20.78 -7.87
N PRO A 239 5.45 -20.38 -7.58
CA PRO A 239 6.12 -20.81 -6.35
C PRO A 239 5.44 -20.32 -5.07
N ALA A 240 4.87 -19.10 -5.07
CA ALA A 240 4.15 -18.58 -3.91
C ALA A 240 2.89 -19.40 -3.63
N VAL A 241 2.11 -19.73 -4.67
CA VAL A 241 0.94 -20.60 -4.58
C VAL A 241 1.33 -22.02 -4.15
N ALA A 242 2.43 -22.57 -4.69
CA ALA A 242 2.95 -23.89 -4.33
C ALA A 242 3.33 -23.98 -2.85
N ARG A 243 4.00 -22.95 -2.33
CA ARG A 243 4.40 -22.88 -0.93
C ARG A 243 3.21 -22.96 0.03
N GLU A 244 2.13 -22.26 -0.26
CA GLU A 244 0.89 -22.30 0.55
C GLU A 244 0.21 -23.68 0.51
N ALA A 245 0.35 -24.39 -0.61
CA ALA A 245 -0.10 -25.79 -0.75
C ALA A 245 0.88 -26.82 -0.15
N GLY A 246 2.02 -26.40 0.40
CA GLY A 246 3.05 -27.30 0.95
C GLY A 246 3.94 -27.99 -0.10
N ILE A 247 3.97 -27.47 -1.32
CA ILE A 247 4.78 -27.98 -2.44
C ILE A 247 5.96 -27.04 -2.70
N SER A 248 7.12 -27.61 -3.01
CA SER A 248 8.29 -26.84 -3.44
C SER A 248 8.33 -26.79 -4.97
N VAL A 249 8.35 -25.58 -5.53
CA VAL A 249 8.61 -25.32 -6.94
C VAL A 249 9.77 -24.34 -6.99
N ASP A 250 10.92 -24.81 -7.48
CA ASP A 250 12.13 -24.01 -7.61
C ASP A 250 12.34 -23.56 -9.07
N LEU A 251 13.31 -22.68 -9.26
CA LEU A 251 13.64 -22.16 -10.59
C LEU A 251 14.35 -23.19 -11.48
N GLU A 252 14.92 -24.24 -10.91
CA GLU A 252 15.51 -25.34 -11.67
C GLU A 252 14.44 -26.15 -12.38
N MET A 253 13.28 -26.33 -11.75
CA MET A 253 12.09 -26.89 -12.39
C MET A 253 11.66 -26.05 -13.60
N PHE A 254 11.62 -24.72 -13.47
CA PHE A 254 11.29 -23.82 -14.59
C PHE A 254 12.26 -23.98 -15.75
N ASP A 255 13.57 -23.93 -15.49
CA ASP A 255 14.60 -24.02 -16.53
C ASP A 255 14.58 -25.40 -17.22
N ARG A 256 14.46 -26.48 -16.44
CA ARG A 256 14.35 -27.85 -16.98
C ARG A 256 13.12 -28.00 -17.87
N ILE A 257 11.95 -27.56 -17.41
CA ILE A 257 10.70 -27.65 -18.19
C ILE A 257 10.76 -26.77 -19.43
N ALA A 258 11.36 -25.58 -19.34
CA ALA A 258 11.56 -24.69 -20.48
C ALA A 258 12.39 -25.37 -21.59
N GLY A 259 13.41 -26.16 -21.24
CA GLY A 259 14.20 -26.94 -22.19
C GLY A 259 13.47 -28.15 -22.80
N GLU A 260 12.50 -28.72 -22.08
CA GLU A 260 11.72 -29.90 -22.50
C GLU A 260 10.42 -29.55 -23.26
N THR A 261 10.02 -28.28 -23.27
CA THR A 261 8.68 -27.87 -23.70
C THR A 261 8.73 -26.94 -24.91
N PRO A 262 8.08 -27.29 -26.04
CA PRO A 262 8.01 -26.42 -27.20
C PRO A 262 6.98 -25.29 -26.99
N HIS A 263 7.26 -24.11 -27.53
CA HIS A 263 6.32 -22.98 -27.56
C HIS A 263 5.36 -23.12 -28.75
N ILE A 264 4.07 -23.39 -28.47
CA ILE A 264 3.05 -23.76 -29.48
C ILE A 264 1.94 -22.71 -29.68
N CYS A 265 1.86 -21.69 -28.82
CA CYS A 265 0.89 -20.60 -28.96
C CYS A 265 1.58 -19.24 -28.95
N ALA A 266 1.65 -18.53 -30.08
CA ALA A 266 2.23 -17.19 -30.14
C ALA A 266 1.15 -16.11 -29.90
N ILE A 267 0.90 -15.81 -28.62
CA ILE A 267 -0.13 -14.85 -28.18
C ILE A 267 0.52 -13.50 -27.86
N ILE A 268 -0.16 -12.38 -28.14
CA ILE A 268 0.35 -11.04 -27.83
C ILE A 268 0.82 -10.96 -26.36
N PRO A 269 2.02 -10.39 -26.11
CA PRO A 269 2.83 -9.61 -27.05
C PRO A 269 3.78 -10.43 -27.96
N ALA A 270 3.89 -11.75 -27.77
CA ALA A 270 4.88 -12.59 -28.46
C ALA A 270 4.43 -13.07 -29.85
N GLY A 271 3.18 -12.84 -30.24
CA GLY A 271 2.67 -13.20 -31.56
C GLY A 271 1.46 -12.38 -31.96
N ALA A 272 0.71 -12.84 -32.95
CA ALA A 272 -0.37 -12.08 -33.58
C ALA A 272 -1.77 -12.35 -32.98
N TYR A 273 -1.90 -13.38 -32.15
CA TYR A 273 -3.19 -13.84 -31.64
C TYR A 273 -3.51 -13.27 -30.26
N GLU A 274 -4.80 -13.20 -29.93
CA GLU A 274 -5.31 -12.85 -28.59
C GLU A 274 -5.92 -14.08 -27.87
N MET A 275 -6.26 -13.93 -26.58
CA MET A 275 -6.87 -15.03 -25.82
C MET A 275 -8.22 -15.50 -26.39
N ALA A 276 -8.97 -14.61 -27.04
CA ALA A 276 -10.22 -14.98 -27.72
C ALA A 276 -9.98 -15.89 -28.94
N ASP A 277 -8.85 -15.74 -29.63
CA ASP A 277 -8.47 -16.63 -30.73
C ASP A 277 -8.10 -18.01 -30.17
N VAL A 278 -7.36 -18.06 -29.05
CA VAL A 278 -7.03 -19.31 -28.34
C VAL A 278 -8.28 -20.05 -27.89
N HIS A 279 -9.27 -19.33 -27.34
CA HIS A 279 -10.56 -19.90 -26.98
C HIS A 279 -11.25 -20.55 -28.19
N SER A 280 -11.33 -19.81 -29.30
CA SER A 280 -11.93 -20.27 -30.55
C SER A 280 -11.19 -21.46 -31.17
N ALA A 281 -9.88 -21.55 -30.93
CA ALA A 281 -9.03 -22.67 -31.34
C ALA A 281 -9.15 -23.92 -30.46
N GLY A 282 -9.95 -23.89 -29.39
CA GLY A 282 -10.20 -25.03 -28.49
C GLY A 282 -9.70 -24.84 -27.06
N GLY A 283 -9.13 -23.68 -26.73
CA GLY A 283 -8.77 -23.25 -25.38
C GLY A 283 -7.68 -24.10 -24.71
N VAL A 284 -7.62 -24.01 -23.37
CA VAL A 284 -6.67 -24.79 -22.55
C VAL A 284 -6.77 -26.30 -22.79
N PRO A 285 -7.97 -26.91 -22.97
CA PRO A 285 -8.05 -28.34 -23.30
C PRO A 285 -7.30 -28.72 -24.57
N ALA A 286 -7.33 -27.89 -25.61
CA ALA A 286 -6.58 -28.14 -26.84
C ALA A 286 -5.06 -28.03 -26.62
N VAL A 287 -4.60 -27.06 -25.82
CA VAL A 287 -3.18 -26.93 -25.44
C VAL A 287 -2.73 -28.18 -24.66
N LEU A 288 -3.51 -28.61 -23.67
CA LEU A 288 -3.25 -29.84 -22.91
C LEU A 288 -3.21 -31.07 -23.82
N ASN A 289 -4.06 -31.14 -24.85
CA ASN A 289 -4.06 -32.24 -25.81
C ASN A 289 -2.75 -32.32 -26.61
N ARG A 290 -2.21 -31.17 -27.07
CA ARG A 290 -0.90 -31.12 -27.75
C ARG A 290 0.22 -31.61 -26.84
N LEU A 291 0.12 -31.34 -25.55
CA LEU A 291 1.09 -31.70 -24.52
C LEU A 291 0.80 -33.03 -23.82
N ARG A 292 -0.18 -33.83 -24.29
CA ARG A 292 -0.70 -35.01 -23.57
C ARG A 292 0.36 -36.04 -23.14
N HIS A 293 1.49 -36.11 -23.87
CA HIS A 293 2.59 -37.03 -23.59
C HIS A 293 3.60 -36.49 -22.57
N LEU A 294 3.51 -35.20 -22.24
CA LEU A 294 4.40 -34.49 -21.33
C LEU A 294 3.70 -34.10 -20.01
N ILE A 295 2.37 -33.98 -20.01
CA ILE A 295 1.61 -33.69 -18.78
C ILE A 295 1.46 -34.94 -17.91
N LYS A 296 1.36 -34.72 -16.59
CA LYS A 296 1.16 -35.76 -15.58
C LYS A 296 -0.29 -35.73 -15.09
N ASP A 297 -0.92 -36.89 -14.89
CA ASP A 297 -2.32 -36.89 -14.47
C ASP A 297 -2.50 -36.36 -13.03
N SER A 298 -3.49 -35.48 -12.83
CA SER A 298 -3.83 -34.81 -11.57
C SER A 298 -5.34 -34.60 -11.46
N GLU A 299 -5.83 -34.56 -10.22
CA GLU A 299 -7.25 -34.29 -9.92
C GLU A 299 -7.60 -32.82 -10.18
N THR A 300 -8.88 -32.54 -10.43
CA THR A 300 -9.40 -31.19 -10.66
C THR A 300 -10.76 -31.02 -9.97
N VAL A 301 -11.24 -29.77 -9.90
CA VAL A 301 -12.60 -29.44 -9.42
C VAL A 301 -13.69 -29.98 -10.34
N ASN A 302 -13.33 -30.41 -11.55
CA ASN A 302 -14.23 -31.04 -12.52
C ASN A 302 -14.37 -32.53 -12.19
N ASP A 303 -15.41 -33.20 -12.72
CA ASP A 303 -15.54 -34.68 -12.63
C ASP A 303 -14.52 -35.46 -13.48
N ARG A 304 -13.45 -34.80 -13.94
CA ARG A 304 -12.44 -35.36 -14.84
C ARG A 304 -11.06 -34.96 -14.36
N SER A 305 -10.10 -35.87 -14.51
CA SER A 305 -8.69 -35.57 -14.30
C SER A 305 -8.14 -34.72 -15.45
N ILE A 306 -6.98 -34.09 -15.24
CA ILE A 306 -6.34 -33.27 -16.28
C ILE A 306 -6.01 -34.08 -17.54
N ALA A 307 -5.61 -35.35 -17.40
CA ALA A 307 -5.35 -36.21 -18.56
C ALA A 307 -6.64 -36.54 -19.32
N SER A 308 -7.76 -36.74 -18.60
CA SER A 308 -9.07 -36.91 -19.24
C SER A 308 -9.53 -35.64 -19.95
N ILE A 309 -9.27 -34.45 -19.40
CA ILE A 309 -9.58 -33.18 -20.07
C ILE A 309 -8.74 -33.05 -21.35
N ALA A 310 -7.43 -33.30 -21.25
CA ALA A 310 -6.52 -33.30 -22.38
C ALA A 310 -6.95 -34.26 -23.50
N ALA A 311 -7.41 -35.47 -23.16
CA ALA A 311 -7.85 -36.46 -24.16
C ALA A 311 -9.07 -36.01 -24.98
N HIS A 312 -9.93 -35.16 -24.42
CA HIS A 312 -11.11 -34.62 -25.11
C HIS A 312 -10.85 -33.26 -25.78
N GLY A 313 -9.73 -32.61 -25.44
CA GLY A 313 -9.31 -31.38 -26.09
C GLY A 313 -9.02 -31.58 -27.57
N LYS A 314 -9.44 -30.63 -28.40
CA LYS A 314 -9.20 -30.65 -29.84
C LYS A 314 -8.75 -29.27 -30.30
N ALA A 315 -7.58 -29.20 -30.93
CA ALA A 315 -7.16 -28.00 -31.64
C ALA A 315 -8.05 -27.82 -32.88
N LEU A 316 -8.81 -26.73 -32.92
CA LEU A 316 -9.70 -26.37 -34.03
C LEU A 316 -9.00 -25.48 -35.05
N ASP A 317 -7.95 -24.80 -34.63
CA ASP A 317 -7.07 -23.97 -35.46
C ASP A 317 -5.61 -24.33 -35.13
N GLU A 318 -4.92 -24.93 -36.10
CA GLU A 318 -3.54 -25.38 -35.92
C GLU A 318 -2.52 -24.25 -36.08
N ASP A 319 -2.91 -23.07 -36.57
CA ASP A 319 -2.02 -21.91 -36.62
C ASP A 319 -1.98 -21.20 -35.26
N VAL A 320 -3.11 -21.18 -34.54
CA VAL A 320 -3.22 -20.63 -33.18
C VAL A 320 -2.62 -21.59 -32.15
N ILE A 321 -2.96 -22.88 -32.21
CA ILE A 321 -2.46 -23.93 -31.29
C ILE A 321 -1.71 -24.99 -32.11
N ARG A 322 -0.42 -24.76 -32.30
CA ARG A 322 0.42 -25.56 -33.19
C ARG A 322 0.68 -26.98 -32.69
N PRO A 323 0.88 -27.95 -33.60
CA PRO A 323 1.40 -29.26 -33.24
C PRO A 323 2.82 -29.16 -32.69
N ILE A 324 3.21 -30.09 -31.79
CA ILE A 324 4.53 -30.09 -31.15
C ILE A 324 5.68 -30.34 -32.15
N GLU A 325 5.36 -30.92 -33.30
CA GLU A 325 6.29 -31.16 -34.41
C GLU A 325 6.57 -29.91 -35.24
N ASN A 326 5.72 -28.88 -35.16
CA ASN A 326 5.87 -27.60 -35.84
C ASN A 326 5.63 -26.42 -34.87
N PRO A 327 6.42 -26.29 -33.79
CA PRO A 327 6.21 -25.24 -32.81
C PRO A 327 6.73 -23.89 -33.33
N TYR A 328 6.38 -22.79 -32.65
CA TYR A 328 6.97 -21.48 -32.92
C TYR A 328 8.45 -21.46 -32.54
N HIS A 329 8.78 -22.02 -31.37
CA HIS A 329 10.15 -22.20 -30.89
C HIS A 329 10.31 -23.58 -30.26
N SER A 330 11.51 -24.15 -30.34
CA SER A 330 11.81 -25.49 -29.80
C SER A 330 11.88 -25.54 -28.28
N GLN A 331 11.99 -24.39 -27.61
CA GLN A 331 12.00 -24.24 -26.15
C GLN A 331 10.89 -23.28 -25.70
N GLY A 332 10.60 -23.30 -24.39
CA GLY A 332 9.55 -22.53 -23.76
C GLY A 332 9.78 -21.02 -23.79
N GLY A 333 8.74 -20.25 -23.44
CA GLY A 333 8.76 -18.79 -23.50
C GLY A 333 9.80 -18.08 -22.63
N ILE A 334 10.22 -18.69 -21.52
CA ILE A 334 11.00 -18.06 -20.45
C ILE A 334 12.34 -18.79 -20.27
N ALA A 335 13.40 -18.03 -20.02
CA ALA A 335 14.71 -18.55 -19.64
C ALA A 335 15.14 -18.03 -18.25
N VAL A 336 15.81 -18.90 -17.49
CA VAL A 336 16.40 -18.57 -16.18
C VAL A 336 17.91 -18.39 -16.36
N LEU A 337 18.40 -17.16 -16.23
CA LEU A 337 19.83 -16.83 -16.33
C LEU A 337 20.49 -16.91 -14.95
N LYS A 338 21.74 -17.39 -14.89
CA LYS A 338 22.56 -17.44 -13.67
C LYS A 338 23.95 -16.86 -13.94
N GLY A 339 24.61 -16.32 -12.93
CA GLY A 339 26.01 -15.86 -13.04
C GLY A 339 26.42 -14.98 -11.87
N ASN A 340 27.53 -14.25 -12.00
CA ASN A 340 28.03 -13.42 -10.91
C ASN A 340 27.16 -12.19 -10.62
N ILE A 341 26.30 -11.76 -11.54
CA ILE A 341 25.29 -10.72 -11.29
C ILE A 341 24.11 -11.27 -10.48
N ALA A 342 23.70 -12.50 -10.78
CA ALA A 342 22.43 -13.06 -10.32
C ALA A 342 22.50 -14.56 -10.04
N ARG A 343 22.04 -14.99 -8.86
CA ARG A 343 21.72 -16.39 -8.56
C ARG A 343 20.65 -16.93 -9.50
N SER A 344 19.70 -16.05 -9.84
CA SER A 344 18.72 -16.25 -10.89
C SER A 344 18.22 -14.91 -11.41
N ALA A 345 17.95 -14.85 -12.71
CA ALA A 345 17.27 -13.74 -13.34
C ALA A 345 16.37 -14.27 -14.47
N ILE A 346 15.30 -13.57 -14.78
CA ILE A 346 14.25 -14.06 -15.67
C ILE A 346 14.17 -13.19 -16.93
N ILE A 347 14.15 -13.83 -18.08
CA ILE A 347 13.96 -13.19 -19.38
C ILE A 347 12.96 -13.96 -20.23
N LYS A 348 12.13 -13.23 -20.98
CA LYS A 348 11.22 -13.81 -21.97
C LYS A 348 11.96 -14.00 -23.29
N GLN A 349 12.61 -15.16 -23.47
CA GLN A 349 13.51 -15.41 -24.61
C GLN A 349 12.80 -15.39 -25.98
N THR A 350 11.50 -15.68 -26.04
CA THR A 350 10.72 -15.62 -27.29
C THR A 350 10.42 -14.20 -27.77
N ALA A 351 10.63 -13.20 -26.91
CA ALA A 351 10.44 -11.79 -27.25
C ALA A 351 11.77 -11.07 -27.56
N VAL A 352 12.88 -11.82 -27.69
CA VAL A 352 14.23 -11.30 -27.95
C VAL A 352 14.65 -11.67 -29.37
N ASP A 353 15.09 -10.68 -30.13
CA ASP A 353 15.60 -10.87 -31.50
C ASP A 353 16.88 -11.73 -31.52
N ASP A 354 17.08 -12.50 -32.60
CA ASP A 354 18.18 -13.46 -32.72
C ASP A 354 19.57 -12.83 -32.53
N ASP A 355 19.75 -11.58 -32.95
CA ASP A 355 21.03 -10.84 -32.85
C ASP A 355 21.30 -10.26 -31.45
N MET A 356 20.34 -10.39 -30.53
CA MET A 356 20.42 -10.00 -29.11
C MET A 356 20.35 -11.18 -28.15
N GLN A 357 20.27 -12.42 -28.65
CA GLN A 357 20.33 -13.65 -27.83
C GLN A 357 21.65 -13.76 -27.04
N VAL A 358 22.73 -13.22 -27.60
CA VAL A 358 24.01 -13.01 -26.93
C VAL A 358 24.40 -11.55 -27.06
N HIS A 359 24.54 -10.86 -25.95
CA HIS A 359 24.81 -9.43 -25.89
C HIS A 359 25.93 -9.12 -24.91
N LYS A 360 26.78 -8.16 -25.29
CA LYS A 360 27.90 -7.69 -24.46
C LYS A 360 28.06 -6.18 -24.64
N GLY A 361 28.05 -5.45 -23.54
CA GLY A 361 27.98 -3.99 -23.58
C GLY A 361 28.37 -3.31 -22.27
N PRO A 362 28.74 -2.01 -22.32
CA PRO A 362 29.02 -1.23 -21.12
C PRO A 362 27.72 -0.88 -20.37
N ALA A 363 27.80 -0.89 -19.04
CA ALA A 363 26.70 -0.57 -18.16
C ALA A 363 26.40 0.94 -18.17
N LYS A 364 25.10 1.27 -18.15
CA LYS A 364 24.55 2.60 -17.88
C LYS A 364 23.60 2.51 -16.70
N VAL A 365 24.02 2.99 -15.54
CA VAL A 365 23.33 2.79 -14.27
C VAL A 365 22.42 3.95 -13.96
N PHE A 366 21.18 3.64 -13.62
CA PHE A 366 20.15 4.62 -13.26
C PHE A 366 19.47 4.17 -11.97
N HIS A 367 19.27 5.07 -11.01
CA HIS A 367 18.64 4.71 -9.72
C HIS A 367 17.13 4.96 -9.70
N THR A 368 16.59 5.67 -10.69
CA THR A 368 15.15 5.93 -10.82
C THR A 368 14.70 5.73 -12.25
N GLU A 369 13.45 5.30 -12.43
CA GLU A 369 12.81 5.19 -13.75
C GLU A 369 12.82 6.55 -14.47
N LYS A 370 12.67 7.65 -13.73
CA LYS A 370 12.70 9.00 -14.27
C LYS A 370 14.06 9.34 -14.88
N ASP A 371 15.16 8.99 -14.22
CA ASP A 371 16.51 9.27 -14.73
C ASP A 371 16.80 8.48 -16.00
N LEU A 372 16.32 7.23 -16.03
CA LEU A 372 16.38 6.36 -17.20
C LEU A 372 15.64 6.98 -18.39
N LEU A 373 14.40 7.42 -18.19
CA LEU A 373 13.58 8.05 -19.21
C LEU A 373 14.19 9.36 -19.72
N ASN A 374 14.70 10.20 -18.82
CA ASN A 374 15.41 11.43 -19.20
C ASN A 374 16.64 11.12 -20.06
N ALA A 375 17.39 10.06 -19.75
CA ALA A 375 18.56 9.68 -20.54
C ALA A 375 18.22 9.20 -21.95
N ILE A 376 17.08 8.54 -22.13
CA ILE A 376 16.54 8.18 -23.45
C ILE A 376 16.16 9.45 -24.22
N GLU A 377 15.45 10.39 -23.58
CA GLU A 377 15.02 11.65 -24.20
C GLU A 377 16.22 12.53 -24.60
N ASP A 378 17.23 12.63 -23.73
CA ASP A 378 18.47 13.38 -23.95
C ASP A 378 19.44 12.70 -24.93
N ARG A 379 19.12 11.50 -25.41
CA ARG A 379 20.01 10.64 -26.24
C ARG A 379 21.38 10.38 -25.60
N ARG A 380 21.40 10.15 -24.29
CA ARG A 380 22.61 9.79 -23.51
C ARG A 380 22.94 8.29 -23.56
N ILE A 381 22.16 7.49 -24.28
CA ILE A 381 22.32 6.04 -24.46
C ILE A 381 22.79 5.75 -25.88
N ALA A 382 23.73 4.81 -26.02
CA ALA A 382 24.26 4.33 -27.29
C ALA A 382 23.81 2.90 -27.62
N GLU A 383 23.81 2.54 -28.90
CA GLU A 383 23.61 1.16 -29.32
C GLU A 383 24.72 0.27 -28.78
N GLY A 384 24.36 -0.87 -28.19
CA GLY A 384 25.28 -1.75 -27.47
C GLY A 384 25.31 -1.53 -25.96
N ASP A 385 24.69 -0.48 -25.42
CA ASP A 385 24.67 -0.26 -23.97
C ASP A 385 23.77 -1.26 -23.23
N VAL A 386 24.15 -1.58 -21.99
CA VAL A 386 23.30 -2.32 -21.04
C VAL A 386 22.81 -1.37 -19.97
N MET A 387 21.53 -1.03 -20.01
CA MET A 387 20.89 -0.17 -19.02
C MET A 387 20.64 -0.98 -17.74
N VAL A 388 21.06 -0.46 -16.60
CA VAL A 388 20.96 -1.11 -15.29
C VAL A 388 20.09 -0.24 -14.40
N LEU A 389 19.02 -0.82 -13.87
CA LEU A 389 18.10 -0.15 -12.95
C LEU A 389 18.01 -0.97 -11.65
N PRO A 390 18.95 -0.80 -10.70
CA PRO A 390 18.93 -1.48 -9.42
C PRO A 390 17.92 -0.83 -8.44
N PHE A 391 17.73 -1.46 -7.29
CA PHE A 391 16.84 -1.00 -6.21
C PHE A 391 15.36 -0.94 -6.59
N GLN A 392 14.94 -1.73 -7.57
CA GLN A 392 13.54 -1.94 -7.95
C GLN A 392 12.95 -3.24 -7.40
N GLY A 393 13.71 -3.95 -6.55
CA GLY A 393 13.28 -5.19 -5.91
C GLY A 393 12.18 -5.02 -4.84
N PRO A 394 11.78 -6.13 -4.18
CA PRO A 394 10.75 -6.12 -3.14
C PRO A 394 11.01 -5.17 -1.98
N CYS A 395 12.27 -4.99 -1.57
CA CYS A 395 12.65 -4.09 -0.49
C CYS A 395 13.22 -2.75 -0.99
N GLY A 396 13.90 -2.73 -2.14
CA GLY A 396 14.49 -1.52 -2.70
C GLY A 396 13.45 -0.45 -3.06
N ALA A 397 12.47 -0.82 -3.90
CA ALA A 397 11.42 0.10 -4.34
C ALA A 397 10.18 0.10 -3.44
N PRO A 398 10.15 -0.69 -2.37
CA PRO A 398 9.02 -1.54 -1.96
C PRO A 398 8.10 -2.13 -3.04
N GLY A 399 7.71 -3.39 -2.84
CA GLY A 399 6.61 -4.01 -3.60
C GLY A 399 6.97 -4.37 -5.04
N MET A 400 8.24 -4.28 -5.43
CA MET A 400 8.79 -4.75 -6.70
C MET A 400 7.96 -4.27 -7.90
N PRO A 401 7.91 -2.95 -8.19
CA PRO A 401 7.02 -2.39 -9.19
C PRO A 401 7.30 -2.96 -10.59
N GLU A 402 6.25 -3.07 -11.39
CA GLU A 402 6.29 -3.55 -12.77
C GLU A 402 6.44 -2.38 -13.74
N MET A 403 7.47 -2.42 -14.58
CA MET A 403 7.84 -1.32 -15.48
C MET A 403 7.50 -1.65 -16.93
N LEU A 404 6.87 -0.70 -17.62
CA LEU A 404 6.55 -0.76 -19.06
C LEU A 404 7.09 0.47 -19.81
N THR A 405 7.01 1.65 -19.19
CA THR A 405 7.42 2.93 -19.81
C THR A 405 8.84 2.91 -20.37
N PRO A 406 9.86 2.40 -19.66
CA PRO A 406 11.22 2.41 -20.17
C PRO A 406 11.39 1.54 -21.41
N THR A 407 10.74 0.37 -21.44
CA THR A 407 10.85 -0.56 -22.56
C THR A 407 10.18 -0.01 -23.81
N ASP A 408 9.03 0.66 -23.65
CA ASP A 408 8.34 1.36 -24.74
C ASP A 408 9.11 2.59 -25.21
N ALA A 409 9.76 3.33 -24.30
CA ALA A 409 10.57 4.48 -24.63
C ALA A 409 11.82 4.10 -25.45
N ILE A 410 12.52 3.02 -25.07
CA ILE A 410 13.69 2.49 -25.81
C ILE A 410 13.28 2.14 -27.25
N LYS A 411 12.19 1.37 -27.40
CA LYS A 411 11.66 0.99 -28.72
C LYS A 411 11.15 2.19 -29.52
N GLY A 412 10.46 3.12 -28.87
CA GLY A 412 9.94 4.35 -29.47
C GLY A 412 11.05 5.25 -30.03
N ALA A 413 12.15 5.38 -29.28
CA ALA A 413 13.36 6.11 -29.66
C ALA A 413 14.15 5.44 -30.81
N GLY A 414 13.87 4.17 -31.10
CA GLY A 414 14.45 3.44 -32.24
C GLY A 414 15.75 2.70 -31.92
N TYR A 415 16.06 2.49 -30.64
CA TYR A 415 17.17 1.62 -30.23
C TYR A 415 16.82 0.16 -30.54
N SER A 416 17.79 -0.55 -31.11
CA SER A 416 17.63 -1.94 -31.56
C SER A 416 18.52 -2.92 -30.79
N ARG A 417 19.67 -2.45 -30.29
CA ARG A 417 20.70 -3.25 -29.65
C ARG A 417 21.03 -2.74 -28.25
N VAL A 418 20.00 -2.49 -27.45
CA VAL A 418 20.12 -2.09 -26.04
C VAL A 418 19.45 -3.13 -25.16
N ALA A 419 20.13 -3.55 -24.10
CA ALA A 419 19.56 -4.45 -23.09
C ALA A 419 19.20 -3.67 -21.82
N LEU A 420 18.19 -4.15 -21.08
CA LEU A 420 17.76 -3.54 -19.83
C LEU A 420 17.71 -4.61 -18.73
N ILE A 421 18.38 -4.35 -17.61
CA ILE A 421 18.44 -5.28 -16.48
C ILE A 421 17.97 -4.61 -15.18
N THR A 422 17.26 -5.36 -14.34
CA THR A 422 16.73 -4.85 -13.06
C THR A 422 16.48 -5.97 -12.05
N ASP A 423 16.56 -5.64 -10.76
CA ASP A 423 16.05 -6.46 -9.65
C ASP A 423 14.53 -6.32 -9.44
N GLY A 424 13.87 -5.43 -10.19
CA GLY A 424 12.41 -5.31 -10.29
C GLY A 424 11.77 -6.23 -11.33
N ARG A 425 10.60 -5.82 -11.85
CA ARG A 425 9.81 -6.60 -12.83
C ARG A 425 9.57 -5.81 -14.11
N PHE A 426 9.53 -6.52 -15.23
CA PHE A 426 9.03 -5.99 -16.49
C PHE A 426 7.60 -6.42 -16.74
N SER A 427 6.86 -5.56 -17.43
CA SER A 427 5.52 -5.88 -17.88
C SER A 427 5.51 -7.14 -18.74
N GLY A 428 4.47 -7.96 -18.59
CA GLY A 428 4.22 -9.06 -19.51
C GLY A 428 4.07 -8.64 -20.99
N ALA A 429 3.93 -7.33 -21.27
CA ALA A 429 3.90 -6.72 -22.60
C ALA A 429 5.27 -6.36 -23.19
N THR A 430 6.33 -6.43 -22.39
CA THR A 430 7.68 -6.03 -22.81
C THR A 430 8.23 -6.91 -23.94
N SER A 431 8.85 -6.25 -24.93
CA SER A 431 9.63 -6.87 -26.01
C SER A 431 11.09 -6.45 -25.93
N GLY A 432 12.01 -7.31 -26.36
CA GLY A 432 13.45 -7.05 -26.36
C GLY A 432 14.17 -7.69 -25.17
N PRO A 433 15.52 -7.54 -25.10
CA PRO A 433 16.37 -8.20 -24.11
C PRO A 433 16.28 -7.52 -22.73
N CYS A 434 15.16 -7.76 -22.07
CA CYS A 434 14.83 -7.23 -20.75
C CYS A 434 14.94 -8.34 -19.70
N VAL A 435 15.92 -8.24 -18.81
CA VAL A 435 16.19 -9.22 -17.74
C VAL A 435 15.70 -8.66 -16.41
N GLY A 436 14.61 -9.23 -15.89
CA GLY A 436 14.06 -8.85 -14.59
C GLY A 436 14.38 -9.88 -13.51
N HIS A 437 13.87 -9.61 -12.30
CA HIS A 437 13.90 -10.55 -11.17
C HIS A 437 15.32 -10.98 -10.79
N ILE A 438 16.30 -10.08 -10.94
CA ILE A 438 17.68 -10.37 -10.54
C ILE A 438 17.72 -10.63 -9.03
N GLU A 439 18.04 -11.87 -8.67
CA GLU A 439 18.25 -12.31 -7.29
C GLU A 439 19.76 -12.39 -6.99
N MET A 440 20.28 -11.82 -5.91
CA MET A 440 19.59 -11.02 -4.89
C MET A 440 19.38 -9.58 -5.38
N GLU A 441 18.34 -8.91 -4.88
CA GLU A 441 18.12 -7.49 -5.17
C GLU A 441 19.26 -6.61 -4.61
N ALA A 442 19.48 -5.43 -5.20
CA ALA A 442 20.52 -4.49 -4.79
C ALA A 442 20.41 -4.11 -3.31
N PHE A 443 19.18 -3.85 -2.84
CA PHE A 443 18.91 -3.45 -1.46
C PHE A 443 19.43 -4.47 -0.44
N ASN A 444 19.32 -5.76 -0.75
CA ASN A 444 19.80 -6.86 0.11
C ASN A 444 21.28 -7.20 -0.13
N GLY A 445 22.04 -6.31 -0.76
CA GLY A 445 23.45 -6.50 -1.09
C GLY A 445 23.68 -7.44 -2.26
N GLY A 446 22.75 -7.49 -3.21
CA GLY A 446 22.92 -8.23 -4.45
C GLY A 446 23.97 -7.62 -5.38
N PRO A 447 24.69 -8.42 -6.19
CA PRO A 447 25.77 -7.92 -7.06
C PRO A 447 25.36 -6.83 -8.05
N ILE A 448 24.08 -6.78 -8.46
CA ILE A 448 23.55 -5.70 -9.31
C ILE A 448 23.74 -4.30 -8.68
N GLY A 449 23.78 -4.20 -7.35
CA GLY A 449 24.05 -2.95 -6.65
C GLY A 449 25.51 -2.48 -6.70
N ALA A 450 26.45 -3.35 -7.12
CA ALA A 450 27.88 -3.04 -7.24
C ALA A 450 28.26 -2.50 -8.64
N ILE A 451 27.34 -2.60 -9.60
CA ILE A 451 27.59 -2.23 -10.99
C ILE A 451 27.67 -0.70 -11.09
N ALA A 452 28.70 -0.21 -11.77
CA ALA A 452 28.94 1.19 -12.05
C ALA A 452 28.95 1.45 -13.56
N ASP A 453 28.78 2.71 -13.94
CA ASP A 453 28.85 3.14 -15.35
C ASP A 453 30.15 2.67 -16.01
N GLY A 454 30.02 2.02 -17.16
CA GLY A 454 31.14 1.53 -17.97
C GLY A 454 31.59 0.10 -17.68
N ASP A 455 31.13 -0.54 -16.60
CA ASP A 455 31.40 -1.96 -16.37
C ASP A 455 30.81 -2.81 -17.51
N ILE A 456 31.52 -3.86 -17.94
CA ILE A 456 31.06 -4.66 -19.08
C ILE A 456 30.14 -5.79 -18.60
N ILE A 457 28.91 -5.81 -19.11
CA ILE A 457 27.91 -6.86 -18.83
C ILE A 457 27.82 -7.80 -20.02
N GLU A 458 27.74 -9.09 -19.74
CA GLU A 458 27.61 -10.20 -20.69
C GLU A 458 26.30 -10.95 -20.41
N ILE A 459 25.40 -10.97 -21.39
CA ILE A 459 24.12 -11.69 -21.37
C ILE A 459 24.19 -12.78 -22.45
N ASP A 460 24.03 -14.04 -22.05
CA ASP A 460 24.03 -15.20 -22.93
C ASP A 460 22.80 -16.06 -22.61
N ILE A 461 21.71 -15.82 -23.35
CA ILE A 461 20.42 -16.48 -23.15
C ILE A 461 20.49 -17.98 -23.49
N PRO A 462 21.10 -18.41 -24.61
CA PRO A 462 21.29 -19.83 -24.91
C PRO A 462 22.14 -20.56 -23.86
N GLY A 463 23.18 -19.89 -23.35
CA GLY A 463 24.07 -20.43 -22.32
C GLY A 463 23.55 -20.30 -20.89
N ARG A 464 22.37 -19.69 -20.68
CA ARG A 464 21.76 -19.40 -19.36
C ARG A 464 22.66 -18.57 -18.43
N ARG A 465 23.36 -17.58 -18.98
CA ARG A 465 24.39 -16.80 -18.28
C ARG A 465 24.12 -15.30 -18.26
N ILE A 466 24.38 -14.68 -17.11
CA ILE A 466 24.41 -13.22 -16.96
C ILE A 466 25.55 -12.82 -16.02
N ASN A 467 26.55 -12.10 -16.54
CA ASN A 467 27.75 -11.75 -15.78
C ASN A 467 28.17 -10.29 -15.99
N VAL A 468 28.89 -9.74 -15.02
CA VAL A 468 29.64 -8.48 -15.14
C VAL A 468 31.13 -8.81 -15.09
N GLN A 469 31.96 -8.10 -15.87
CA GLN A 469 33.41 -8.27 -15.90
C GLN A 469 34.09 -7.62 -14.69
N LEU A 470 33.72 -8.09 -13.50
CA LEU A 470 34.32 -7.74 -12.22
C LEU A 470 34.73 -9.02 -11.49
N SER A 471 35.80 -8.95 -10.73
CA SER A 471 36.17 -10.02 -9.79
C SER A 471 35.24 -10.02 -8.58
N ASP A 472 35.08 -11.17 -7.93
CA ASP A 472 34.26 -11.29 -6.71
C ASP A 472 34.73 -10.32 -5.62
N ALA A 473 36.04 -10.06 -5.54
CA ALA A 473 36.63 -9.11 -4.59
C ALA A 473 36.22 -7.66 -4.88
N GLU A 474 36.20 -7.24 -6.15
CA GLU A 474 35.75 -5.89 -6.54
C GLU A 474 34.24 -5.71 -6.26
N ILE A 475 33.43 -6.75 -6.50
CA ILE A 475 32.00 -6.72 -6.19
C ILE A 475 31.80 -6.54 -4.68
N GLU A 476 32.51 -7.33 -3.85
CA GLU A 476 32.40 -7.26 -2.39
C GLU A 476 32.88 -5.92 -1.82
N GLU A 477 33.99 -5.38 -2.34
CA GLU A 477 34.51 -4.06 -1.95
C GLU A 477 33.49 -2.95 -2.24
N ARG A 478 32.92 -2.92 -3.45
CA ARG A 478 31.93 -1.91 -3.85
C ARG A 478 30.64 -2.00 -3.02
N LEU A 479 30.16 -3.22 -2.74
CA LEU A 479 28.97 -3.41 -1.88
C LEU A 479 29.19 -2.95 -0.44
N THR A 480 30.42 -3.10 0.07
CA THR A 480 30.76 -2.67 1.43
C THR A 480 30.73 -1.14 1.55
N LEU A 481 31.34 -0.45 0.58
CA LEU A 481 31.32 1.02 0.51
C LEU A 481 29.87 1.58 0.43
N GLU A 482 29.03 0.96 -0.40
CA GLU A 482 27.62 1.40 -0.55
C GLU A 482 26.79 1.17 0.72
N LYS A 483 27.03 0.06 1.44
CA LYS A 483 26.39 -0.21 2.73
C LYS A 483 26.76 0.84 3.79
N GLU A 484 28.04 1.22 3.88
CA GLU A 484 28.49 2.25 4.82
C GLU A 484 27.83 3.60 4.54
N CYS A 485 27.81 4.04 3.28
CA CYS A 485 27.11 5.26 2.86
C CYS A 485 25.60 5.21 3.12
N THR A 486 24.96 4.05 2.93
CA THR A 486 23.51 3.89 3.13
C THR A 486 23.13 3.95 4.61
N LEU A 487 23.90 3.29 5.48
CA LEU A 487 23.67 3.32 6.93
C LEU A 487 23.79 4.75 7.50
N LEU A 488 24.75 5.53 7.00
CA LEU A 488 24.91 6.95 7.36
C LEU A 488 23.68 7.78 6.93
N ARG A 489 23.16 7.58 5.71
CA ARG A 489 21.97 8.28 5.20
C ARG A 489 20.69 7.90 5.96
N GLU A 490 20.50 6.62 6.27
CA GLU A 490 19.34 6.16 7.05
C GLU A 490 19.36 6.70 8.48
N ALA A 491 20.52 6.75 9.12
CA ALA A 491 20.67 7.31 10.45
C ALA A 491 20.28 8.79 10.48
N ASP A 492 20.74 9.58 9.48
CA ASP A 492 20.38 11.00 9.35
C ASP A 492 18.87 11.19 9.07
N GLN A 493 18.28 10.39 8.18
CA GLN A 493 16.84 10.47 7.89
C GLN A 493 15.98 10.09 9.10
N LYS A 494 16.33 9.02 9.82
CA LYS A 494 15.63 8.62 11.06
C LYS A 494 15.73 9.70 12.11
N PHE A 495 16.92 10.28 12.29
CA PHE A 495 17.14 11.41 13.20
C PHE A 495 16.25 12.59 12.83
N ARG A 496 16.30 13.08 11.58
CA ARG A 496 15.46 14.20 11.11
C ARG A 496 13.98 13.92 11.26
N SER A 497 13.51 12.72 10.93
CA SER A 497 12.09 12.35 11.03
C SER A 497 11.57 12.41 12.47
N ILE A 498 12.34 11.91 13.43
CA ILE A 498 11.99 11.97 14.86
C ILE A 498 12.11 13.41 15.38
N PHE A 499 13.17 14.12 15.01
CA PHE A 499 13.48 15.46 15.50
C PHE A 499 12.45 16.51 15.01
N ASP A 500 12.10 16.50 13.72
CA ASP A 500 11.10 17.40 13.13
C ASP A 500 9.65 16.93 13.33
N GLY A 501 9.42 15.64 13.58
CA GLY A 501 8.09 15.10 13.89
C GLY A 501 7.60 15.37 15.32
N SER A 502 8.48 15.88 16.21
CA SER A 502 8.11 16.23 17.58
C SER A 502 7.09 17.38 17.64
N MET A 503 6.09 17.24 18.52
CA MET A 503 5.09 18.28 18.79
C MET A 503 5.63 19.41 19.69
N ASP A 504 6.75 19.17 20.37
CA ASP A 504 7.47 20.15 21.18
C ASP A 504 8.62 20.79 20.38
N GLY A 505 9.00 22.00 20.76
CA GLY A 505 10.17 22.65 20.21
C GLY A 505 11.43 21.98 20.72
N LEU A 506 12.26 21.43 19.82
CA LEU A 506 13.52 20.80 20.18
C LEU A 506 14.69 21.63 19.67
N LEU A 507 15.73 21.74 20.49
CA LEU A 507 17.03 22.23 20.06
C LEU A 507 18.16 21.46 20.73
N ILE A 508 19.30 21.38 20.06
CA ILE A 508 20.53 20.82 20.61
C ILE A 508 21.54 21.96 20.77
N VAL A 509 22.16 22.02 21.94
CA VAL A 509 23.11 23.06 22.33
C VAL A 509 24.46 22.41 22.70
N GLY A 510 25.56 23.02 22.30
CA GLY A 510 26.90 22.63 22.74
C GLY A 510 27.04 22.76 24.25
N SER A 511 27.54 21.71 24.90
CA SER A 511 27.64 21.67 26.37
C SER A 511 28.73 22.62 26.93
N GLU A 512 29.76 22.93 26.13
CA GLU A 512 30.87 23.79 26.53
C GLU A 512 30.66 25.27 26.19
N ASP A 513 30.06 25.55 25.03
CA ASP A 513 29.97 26.90 24.47
C ASP A 513 28.56 27.50 24.45
N GLY A 514 27.54 26.71 24.80
CA GLY A 514 26.14 27.14 24.83
C GLY A 514 25.58 27.52 23.45
N ARG A 515 26.24 27.11 22.36
CA ARG A 515 25.80 27.44 21.00
C ARG A 515 24.79 26.45 20.49
N ILE A 516 23.77 26.95 19.81
CA ILE A 516 22.74 26.13 19.19
C ILE A 516 23.34 25.41 17.98
N ILE A 517 23.36 24.07 18.03
CA ILE A 517 23.87 23.20 16.97
C ILE A 517 22.77 22.92 15.95
N CYS A 518 21.57 22.59 16.41
CA CYS A 518 20.42 22.34 15.55
C CYS A 518 19.10 22.67 16.25
N VAL A 519 18.06 22.97 15.45
CA VAL A 519 16.71 23.30 15.91
C VAL A 519 15.69 22.59 15.03
N ASN A 520 14.60 22.09 15.62
CA ASN A 520 13.56 21.43 14.84
C ASN A 520 12.58 22.44 14.22
N LYS A 521 11.78 21.98 13.24
CA LYS A 521 10.76 22.79 12.57
C LYS A 521 9.73 23.38 13.55
N ARG A 522 9.34 22.62 14.57
CA ARG A 522 8.33 23.05 15.55
C ARG A 522 8.79 24.26 16.34
N LEU A 523 10.04 24.28 16.82
CA LEU A 523 10.59 25.40 17.57
C LEU A 523 10.65 26.69 16.73
N ARG A 524 11.07 26.58 15.47
CA ARG A 524 11.10 27.71 14.52
C ARG A 524 9.71 28.32 14.30
N THR A 525 8.68 27.47 14.24
CA THR A 525 7.30 27.93 14.10
C THR A 525 6.78 28.57 15.40
N LEU A 526 7.14 28.01 16.56
CA LEU A 526 6.73 28.53 17.86
C LEU A 526 7.35 29.90 18.18
N LEU A 527 8.63 30.10 17.88
CA LEU A 527 9.37 31.33 18.21
C LEU A 527 9.58 32.29 17.03
N GLY A 528 9.15 31.91 15.82
CA GLY A 528 9.18 32.77 14.64
C GLY A 528 10.56 33.00 14.02
N PHE A 529 11.59 32.30 14.46
CA PHE A 529 12.96 32.44 13.93
C PHE A 529 13.22 31.51 12.75
N SER A 530 14.06 31.96 11.80
CA SER A 530 14.65 31.09 10.78
C SER A 530 15.78 30.25 11.37
N GLU A 531 16.14 29.16 10.69
CA GLU A 531 17.22 28.27 11.12
C GLU A 531 18.57 28.98 11.19
N ASP A 532 18.92 29.74 10.13
CA ASP A 532 20.17 30.51 10.06
C ASP A 532 20.28 31.60 11.14
N ALA A 533 19.14 32.05 11.69
CA ALA A 533 19.12 33.04 12.76
C ALA A 533 19.43 32.41 14.14
N LEU A 534 19.23 31.09 14.29
CA LEU A 534 19.42 30.38 15.55
C LEU A 534 20.71 29.55 15.56
N VAL A 535 20.98 28.78 14.51
CA VAL A 535 22.13 27.87 14.43
C VAL A 535 23.45 28.66 14.53
N GLY A 536 24.34 28.23 15.41
CA GLY A 536 25.62 28.86 15.72
C GLY A 536 25.54 30.07 16.66
N LYS A 537 24.35 30.51 17.07
CA LYS A 537 24.15 31.58 18.07
C LYS A 537 24.12 31.02 19.50
N SER A 538 24.30 31.89 20.49
CA SER A 538 24.11 31.52 21.90
C SER A 538 22.63 31.22 22.17
N PHE A 539 22.35 30.27 23.05
CA PHE A 539 21.01 29.99 23.56
C PHE A 539 20.29 31.24 24.09
N ASP A 540 21.05 32.20 24.63
CA ASP A 540 20.54 33.45 25.20
C ASP A 540 19.71 34.29 24.22
N VAL A 541 19.85 34.07 22.90
CA VAL A 541 19.06 34.77 21.89
C VAL A 541 17.55 34.49 22.02
N LEU A 542 17.18 33.40 22.69
CA LEU A 542 15.80 33.01 22.94
C LEU A 542 15.21 33.60 24.23
N LEU A 543 15.97 34.38 25.01
CA LEU A 543 15.55 34.88 26.33
C LEU A 543 15.32 36.41 26.34
N PRO A 544 14.33 36.94 27.09
CA PRO A 544 14.08 38.38 27.24
C PRO A 544 15.23 39.15 27.91
N THR A 545 15.62 40.30 27.33
CA THR A 545 16.71 41.16 27.83
C THR A 545 16.46 41.85 29.18
N GLU A 546 15.21 41.91 29.66
CA GLU A 546 14.82 42.61 30.91
C GLU A 546 14.53 41.68 32.10
N THR A 547 14.68 40.36 31.94
CA THR A 547 14.60 39.44 33.07
C THR A 547 15.91 39.48 33.87
N GLU A 548 15.84 39.43 35.20
CA GLU A 548 17.02 39.14 36.04
C GLU A 548 17.75 37.97 35.37
N GLN A 549 19.00 38.19 34.94
CA GLN A 549 19.77 37.17 34.23
C GLN A 549 19.57 35.83 34.95
N PRO A 550 19.03 34.78 34.30
CA PRO A 550 19.16 33.46 34.88
C PRO A 550 20.66 33.27 35.13
N PRO A 551 21.03 32.68 36.29
CA PRO A 551 22.42 32.64 36.71
C PRO A 551 23.27 32.11 35.54
N LYS A 552 24.46 32.68 35.33
CA LYS A 552 25.44 32.25 34.31
C LYS A 552 25.79 30.73 34.34
N ASP A 553 25.19 29.98 35.25
CA ASP A 553 25.28 28.55 35.45
C ASP A 553 23.97 27.78 35.10
N MET A 554 22.95 28.38 34.47
CA MET A 554 21.67 27.71 34.16
C MET A 554 21.84 26.41 33.36
N LEU A 555 22.73 26.38 32.36
CA LEU A 555 23.06 25.16 31.62
C LEU A 555 23.76 24.10 32.51
N LYS A 556 24.52 24.50 33.53
CA LYS A 556 25.13 23.59 34.51
C LYS A 556 24.12 23.10 35.56
N GLU A 557 23.17 23.93 35.98
CA GLU A 557 22.09 23.52 36.89
C GLU A 557 21.12 22.54 36.19
N LEU A 558 20.83 22.78 34.91
CA LEU A 558 20.04 21.89 34.03
C LEU A 558 20.73 20.53 33.79
N GLN A 559 22.07 20.46 33.85
CA GLN A 559 22.82 19.20 33.79
C GLN A 559 22.66 18.33 35.06
N VAL A 560 22.33 18.94 36.22
CA VAL A 560 22.36 18.27 37.53
C VAL A 560 20.96 17.87 38.02
N CYS A 561 19.91 18.60 37.61
CA CYS A 561 18.54 18.40 38.08
C CYS A 561 17.60 18.19 36.89
N GLY A 562 17.26 16.94 36.56
CA GLY A 562 16.29 16.60 35.51
C GLY A 562 14.86 17.05 35.84
N GLY A 563 14.61 18.36 35.75
CA GLY A 563 13.36 19.02 36.08
C GLY A 563 12.80 19.84 34.92
N VAL A 564 11.51 20.17 35.01
CA VAL A 564 10.81 21.07 34.09
C VAL A 564 10.84 22.47 34.70
N PHE A 565 11.36 23.44 33.96
CA PHE A 565 11.46 24.84 34.38
C PHE A 565 10.55 25.71 33.52
N THR A 566 9.61 26.42 34.15
CA THR A 566 8.75 27.37 33.43
C THR A 566 9.47 28.72 33.36
N GLN A 567 9.73 29.22 32.15
CA GLN A 567 10.45 30.47 31.90
C GLN A 567 9.90 31.22 30.69
N ASP A 568 10.18 32.52 30.64
CA ASP A 568 9.86 33.42 29.54
C ASP A 568 10.87 33.27 28.38
N PHE A 569 10.35 33.13 27.16
CA PHE A 569 11.08 33.03 25.90
C PHE A 569 10.65 34.15 24.95
N MET A 570 11.59 34.64 24.14
CA MET A 570 11.36 35.70 23.18
C MET A 570 10.99 35.15 21.80
N HIS A 571 9.94 35.70 21.20
CA HIS A 571 9.59 35.49 19.80
C HIS A 571 10.29 36.50 18.89
N ALA A 572 10.50 36.16 17.62
CA ALA A 572 11.23 36.98 16.65
C ALA A 572 10.64 38.39 16.37
N ASP A 573 9.36 38.62 16.67
CA ASP A 573 8.69 39.93 16.56
C ASP A 573 8.70 40.74 17.88
N GLY A 574 9.30 40.19 18.94
CA GLY A 574 9.48 40.84 20.24
C GLY A 574 8.45 40.50 21.33
N HIS A 575 7.43 39.67 21.09
CA HIS A 575 6.56 39.22 22.19
C HIS A 575 7.16 38.07 22.99
N VAL A 576 6.68 37.90 24.23
CA VAL A 576 7.20 36.93 25.21
C VAL A 576 6.21 35.78 25.38
N PHE A 577 6.71 34.55 25.28
CA PHE A 577 5.98 33.32 25.57
C PHE A 577 6.43 32.72 26.89
N VAL A 578 5.50 32.15 27.65
CA VAL A 578 5.85 31.35 28.83
C VAL A 578 5.93 29.89 28.41
N MET A 579 7.12 29.29 28.53
CA MET A 579 7.35 27.91 28.12
C MET A 579 8.00 27.08 29.23
N ASP A 580 7.63 25.80 29.25
CA ASP A 580 8.33 24.77 30.01
C ASP A 580 9.58 24.33 29.24
N LEU A 581 10.75 24.56 29.82
CA LEU A 581 12.05 24.09 29.35
C LEU A 581 12.45 22.83 30.13
N MET A 582 12.82 21.79 29.40
CA MET A 582 13.48 20.59 29.93
C MET A 582 14.78 20.38 29.17
N ALA A 583 15.87 20.04 29.87
CA ALA A 583 17.16 19.82 29.26
C ALA A 583 17.72 18.45 29.67
N THR A 584 18.41 17.77 28.75
CA THR A 584 19.02 16.46 29.00
C THR A 584 20.34 16.35 28.25
N LEU A 585 21.37 15.80 28.91
CA LEU A 585 22.66 15.51 28.28
C LEU A 585 22.54 14.29 27.36
N VAL A 586 22.98 14.44 26.12
CA VAL A 586 23.01 13.38 25.12
C VAL A 586 24.41 13.28 24.50
N PRO A 587 24.91 12.08 24.17
CA PRO A 587 26.17 11.93 23.46
C PRO A 587 26.04 12.47 22.02
N TRP A 588 27.08 13.13 21.52
CA TRP A 588 27.17 13.68 20.17
C TRP A 588 28.57 13.44 19.59
N GLU A 589 28.71 13.42 18.25
CA GLU A 589 29.89 12.95 17.47
C GLU A 589 31.27 13.08 18.15
N GLU A 590 31.60 14.23 18.77
CA GLU A 590 32.83 14.47 19.52
C GLU A 590 32.59 15.04 20.94
N GLY A 591 31.70 14.43 21.73
CA GLY A 591 31.52 14.78 23.14
C GLY A 591 30.08 14.66 23.65
N TRP A 592 29.69 15.59 24.53
CA TRP A 592 28.35 15.66 25.09
C TRP A 592 27.66 16.95 24.62
N THR A 593 26.38 16.87 24.27
CA THR A 593 25.54 18.03 23.97
C THR A 593 24.30 18.01 24.87
N ILE A 594 23.58 19.13 24.89
CA ILE A 594 22.37 19.30 25.70
C ILE A 594 21.19 19.36 24.74
N LEU A 595 20.29 18.37 24.82
CA LEU A 595 18.99 18.40 24.17
C LEU A 595 18.02 19.19 25.04
N CYS A 596 17.50 20.29 24.53
CA CYS A 596 16.49 21.11 25.18
C CYS A 596 15.13 20.90 24.48
N THR A 597 14.10 20.67 25.29
CA THR A 597 12.70 20.56 24.90
C THR A 597 11.94 21.75 25.47
N LEU A 598 11.20 22.44 24.60
CA LEU A 598 10.42 23.64 24.89
C LEU A 598 8.95 23.40 24.58
N ARG A 599 8.07 23.55 25.57
CA ARG A 599 6.62 23.40 25.43
C ARG A 599 5.90 24.66 25.89
N ASP A 600 4.96 25.14 25.08
CA ASP A 600 4.10 26.28 25.45
C ASP A 600 3.26 25.94 26.69
N ALA A 601 3.36 26.78 27.73
CA ALA A 601 2.69 26.60 29.01
C ALA A 601 1.52 27.59 29.23
N THR A 602 1.23 28.45 28.24
CA THR A 602 0.28 29.58 28.39
C THR A 602 -1.12 29.12 28.77
N GLU A 603 -1.66 28.10 28.09
CA GLU A 603 -3.01 27.58 28.34
C GLU A 603 -3.12 26.91 29.71
N ARG A 604 -2.11 26.10 30.11
CA ARG A 604 -2.06 25.45 31.42
C ARG A 604 -2.11 26.47 32.55
N ILE A 605 -1.29 27.51 32.47
CA ILE A 605 -1.20 28.57 33.49
C ILE A 605 -2.53 29.33 33.58
N GLY A 606 -3.17 29.63 32.45
CA GLY A 606 -4.49 30.27 32.42
C GLY A 606 -5.56 29.44 33.13
N LEU A 607 -5.61 28.13 32.85
CA LEU A 607 -6.55 27.20 33.48
C LEU A 607 -6.31 27.04 34.99
N GLU A 608 -5.05 26.97 35.44
CA GLU A 608 -4.73 26.89 36.87
C GLU A 608 -5.16 28.14 37.65
N MET A 609 -4.99 29.34 37.06
CA MET A 609 -5.46 30.58 37.67
C MET A 609 -6.99 30.60 37.78
N GLN A 610 -7.70 30.17 36.73
CA GLN A 610 -9.16 30.09 36.74
C GLN A 610 -9.65 29.09 37.80
N LEU A 611 -9.02 27.92 37.89
CA LEU A 611 -9.39 26.90 38.87
C LEU A 611 -9.18 27.38 40.31
N ARG A 612 -8.06 28.05 40.61
CA ARG A 612 -7.81 28.65 41.94
C ARG A 612 -8.86 29.70 42.31
N GLN A 613 -9.30 30.49 41.34
CA GLN A 613 -10.34 31.50 41.56
C GLN A 613 -11.71 30.85 41.80
N ALA A 614 -12.05 29.79 41.04
CA ALA A 614 -13.27 29.01 41.24
C ALA A 614 -13.31 28.35 42.63
N GLN A 615 -12.21 27.69 43.05
CA GLN A 615 -12.10 27.05 44.37
C GLN A 615 -12.24 28.04 45.53
N LYS A 616 -11.64 29.25 45.41
CA LYS A 616 -11.84 30.32 46.41
C LYS A 616 -13.31 30.72 46.52
N MET A 617 -14.00 30.84 45.38
CA MET A 617 -15.40 31.27 45.37
C MET A 617 -16.34 30.18 45.92
N GLU A 618 -16.05 28.91 45.64
CA GLU A 618 -16.78 27.77 46.21
C GLU A 618 -16.66 27.72 47.74
N ALA A 619 -15.44 27.89 48.28
CA ALA A 619 -15.21 27.92 49.72
C ALA A 619 -15.95 29.07 50.42
N ILE A 620 -15.96 30.27 49.82
CA ILE A 620 -16.74 31.42 50.32
C ILE A 620 -18.24 31.14 50.26
N GLY A 621 -18.72 30.52 49.18
CA GLY A 621 -20.12 30.14 49.00
C GLY A 621 -20.62 29.13 50.03
N ALA A 622 -19.84 28.09 50.31
CA ALA A 622 -20.17 27.07 51.31
C ALA A 622 -20.25 27.66 52.73
N LEU A 623 -19.28 28.52 53.10
CA LEU A 623 -19.28 29.21 54.39
C LEU A 623 -20.47 30.17 54.52
N ALA A 624 -20.73 30.99 53.50
CA ALA A 624 -21.87 31.93 53.51
C ALA A 624 -23.22 31.21 53.60
N GLY A 625 -23.37 30.06 52.92
CA GLY A 625 -24.56 29.21 52.97
C GLY A 625 -24.86 28.68 54.37
N GLY A 626 -23.85 28.10 55.04
CA GLY A 626 -24.01 27.58 56.40
C GLY A 626 -24.34 28.66 57.42
N VAL A 627 -23.61 29.78 57.40
CA VAL A 627 -23.84 30.91 58.32
C VAL A 627 -25.22 31.53 58.09
N ALA A 628 -25.64 31.68 56.84
CA ALA A 628 -26.95 32.25 56.53
C ALA A 628 -28.11 31.36 57.00
N HIS A 629 -27.97 30.02 56.88
CA HIS A 629 -28.97 29.08 57.39
C HIS A 629 -29.19 29.27 58.91
N ASP A 630 -28.10 29.32 59.67
CA ASP A 630 -28.17 29.44 61.12
C ASP A 630 -28.70 30.82 61.56
N LEU A 631 -28.28 31.89 60.89
CA LEU A 631 -28.81 33.23 61.13
C LEU A 631 -30.29 33.32 60.79
N ASN A 632 -30.73 32.74 59.67
CA ASN A 632 -32.13 32.74 59.28
C ASN A 632 -33.00 32.01 60.30
N ASN A 633 -32.54 30.91 60.88
CA ASN A 633 -33.29 30.22 61.93
C ASN A 633 -33.54 31.11 63.16
N ILE A 634 -32.53 31.87 63.59
CA ILE A 634 -32.66 32.83 64.70
C ILE A 634 -33.59 33.99 64.30
N LEU A 635 -33.39 34.53 63.10
CA LEU A 635 -34.15 35.67 62.59
C LEU A 635 -35.63 35.32 62.35
N SER A 636 -35.94 34.09 61.94
CA SER A 636 -37.33 33.62 61.80
C SER A 636 -38.08 33.73 63.12
N GLY A 637 -37.47 33.36 64.25
CA GLY A 637 -38.08 33.57 65.57
C GLY A 637 -38.29 35.06 65.87
N LEU A 638 -37.31 35.90 65.56
CA LEU A 638 -37.37 37.36 65.78
C LEU A 638 -38.36 38.09 64.86
N VAL A 639 -38.81 37.48 63.78
CA VAL A 639 -39.85 38.05 62.90
C VAL A 639 -41.22 37.45 63.23
N SER A 640 -41.31 36.12 63.33
CA SER A 640 -42.59 35.41 63.47
C SER A 640 -43.23 35.54 64.85
N TYR A 641 -42.47 35.50 65.96
CA TYR A 641 -43.08 35.68 67.29
C TYR A 641 -43.62 37.09 67.50
N PRO A 642 -42.90 38.17 67.13
CA PRO A 642 -43.48 39.51 67.12
C PRO A 642 -44.74 39.62 66.25
N GLU A 643 -44.77 38.97 65.10
CA GLU A 643 -45.93 38.98 64.21
C GLU A 643 -47.16 38.32 64.85
N LEU A 644 -46.99 37.15 65.45
CA LEU A 644 -48.06 36.47 66.19
C LEU A 644 -48.55 37.31 67.38
N LEU A 645 -47.63 37.87 68.16
CA LEU A 645 -47.99 38.76 69.28
C LEU A 645 -48.79 39.98 68.79
N LEU A 646 -48.43 40.55 67.64
CA LEU A 646 -49.15 41.70 67.05
C LEU A 646 -50.56 41.35 66.55
N MET A 647 -50.87 40.08 66.27
CA MET A 647 -52.21 39.66 65.88
C MET A 647 -53.17 39.64 67.08
N ASP A 648 -52.67 39.24 68.26
CA ASP A 648 -53.48 39.10 69.47
C ASP A 648 -53.50 40.38 70.34
N LEU A 649 -52.62 41.34 70.05
CA LEU A 649 -52.51 42.59 70.82
C LEU A 649 -53.48 43.68 70.30
N PRO A 650 -54.32 44.27 71.17
CA PRO A 650 -55.17 45.42 70.83
C PRO A 650 -54.37 46.59 70.26
N GLU A 651 -54.97 47.37 69.35
CA GLU A 651 -54.25 48.45 68.64
C GLU A 651 -53.71 49.55 69.57
N GLU A 652 -54.40 49.89 70.66
CA GLU A 652 -53.94 50.91 71.61
C GLU A 652 -52.89 50.42 72.63
N SER A 653 -52.43 49.16 72.52
CA SER A 653 -51.45 48.63 73.48
C SER A 653 -50.11 49.34 73.39
N HIS A 654 -49.61 49.81 74.54
CA HIS A 654 -48.29 50.43 74.66
C HIS A 654 -47.13 49.50 74.24
N LEU A 655 -47.34 48.18 74.22
CA LEU A 655 -46.35 47.18 73.79
C LEU A 655 -46.29 47.00 72.27
N ARG A 656 -47.28 47.49 71.51
CA ARG A 656 -47.38 47.27 70.06
C ARG A 656 -46.22 47.93 69.29
N LYS A 657 -45.86 49.17 69.65
CA LYS A 657 -44.74 49.92 69.01
C LYS A 657 -43.38 49.22 69.19
N PRO A 658 -42.96 48.83 70.41
CA PRO A 658 -41.72 48.06 70.60
C PRO A 658 -41.67 46.77 69.79
N ILE A 659 -42.77 46.00 69.76
CA ILE A 659 -42.83 44.72 69.04
C ILE A 659 -42.72 44.93 67.52
N LEU A 660 -43.37 45.97 66.97
CA LEU A 660 -43.19 46.36 65.56
C LEU A 660 -41.75 46.73 65.22
N THR A 661 -41.03 47.39 66.14
CA THR A 661 -39.61 47.70 65.93
C THR A 661 -38.76 46.44 65.89
N ILE A 662 -39.01 45.46 66.78
CA ILE A 662 -38.30 44.18 66.78
C ILE A 662 -38.54 43.46 65.45
N LYS A 663 -39.79 43.36 64.99
CA LYS A 663 -40.14 42.74 63.71
C LYS A 663 -39.40 43.39 62.54
N ARG A 664 -39.45 44.73 62.43
CA ARG A 664 -38.78 45.47 61.35
C ARG A 664 -37.26 45.30 61.39
N SER A 665 -36.65 45.26 62.57
CA SER A 665 -35.22 44.98 62.69
C SER A 665 -34.87 43.56 62.25
N GLY A 666 -35.69 42.56 62.61
CA GLY A 666 -35.54 41.18 62.15
C GLY A 666 -35.66 41.06 60.63
N GLU A 667 -36.71 41.66 60.04
CA GLU A 667 -36.91 41.67 58.58
C GLU A 667 -35.74 42.32 57.83
N ARG A 668 -35.18 43.42 58.38
CA ARG A 668 -34.03 44.10 57.79
C ARG A 668 -32.76 43.27 57.86
N ALA A 669 -32.56 42.52 58.94
CA ALA A 669 -31.44 41.60 59.06
C ALA A 669 -31.56 40.41 58.08
N VAL A 670 -32.77 39.87 57.86
CA VAL A 670 -33.02 38.83 56.86
C VAL A 670 -32.67 39.32 55.45
N ALA A 671 -33.03 40.57 55.11
CA ALA A 671 -32.68 41.16 53.82
C ALA A 671 -31.15 41.22 53.60
N ILE A 672 -30.38 41.63 54.61
CA ILE A 672 -28.92 41.70 54.54
C ILE A 672 -28.30 40.31 54.33
N VAL A 673 -28.80 39.28 55.03
CA VAL A 673 -28.32 37.89 54.89
C VAL A 673 -28.59 37.37 53.46
N ASN A 674 -29.75 37.70 52.89
CA ASN A 674 -30.09 37.31 51.52
C ASN A 674 -29.22 38.01 50.46
N ASP A 675 -28.90 39.29 50.65
CA ASP A 675 -27.98 40.03 49.75
C ASP A 675 -26.56 39.43 49.77
N LEU A 676 -26.09 39.00 50.96
CA LEU A 676 -24.79 38.36 51.13
C LEU A 676 -24.75 36.99 50.44
N LEU A 677 -25.83 36.21 50.51
CA LEU A 677 -25.99 34.97 49.75
C LEU A 677 -26.05 35.20 48.23
N ALA A 678 -26.68 36.28 47.77
CA ALA A 678 -26.75 36.61 46.35
C ALA A 678 -25.37 36.97 45.78
N LEU A 679 -24.55 37.71 46.53
CA LEU A 679 -23.15 37.98 46.19
C LEU A 679 -22.32 36.70 46.10
N ALA A 680 -22.48 35.79 47.07
CA ALA A 680 -21.80 34.50 47.05
C ALA A 680 -22.21 33.63 45.85
N ARG A 681 -23.48 33.67 45.42
CA ARG A 681 -23.96 32.93 44.24
C ARG A 681 -23.53 33.53 42.91
N ARG A 682 -23.45 34.87 42.79
CA ARG A 682 -23.04 35.54 41.53
C ARG A 682 -21.59 35.28 41.14
N GLY A 683 -20.70 34.99 42.08
CA GLY A 683 -19.34 34.54 41.73
C GLY A 683 -19.27 33.09 41.23
N VAL A 684 -20.31 32.28 41.47
CA VAL A 684 -20.42 30.90 40.97
C VAL A 684 -21.15 30.87 39.62
N SER A 685 -22.02 31.84 39.32
CA SER A 685 -22.83 31.88 38.08
C SER A 685 -22.19 32.62 36.90
N ALA A 686 -20.90 32.97 36.94
CA ALA A 686 -20.16 33.49 35.77
C ALA A 686 -19.49 32.38 34.93
N GLY A 687 -19.64 31.11 35.35
CA GLY A 687 -19.28 29.93 34.57
C GLY A 687 -20.54 29.21 34.07
N GLU A 688 -21.36 29.87 33.25
CA GLU A 688 -22.31 29.12 32.43
C GLU A 688 -21.50 28.28 31.44
N PHE A 689 -21.54 26.97 31.66
CA PHE A 689 -21.18 25.93 30.71
C PHE A 689 -21.86 26.24 29.37
N GLN A 690 -21.13 26.84 28.43
CA GLN A 690 -21.40 26.61 27.02
C GLN A 690 -21.08 25.13 26.76
N ALA A 691 -22.10 24.30 26.83
CA ALA A 691 -22.10 23.04 26.11
C ALA A 691 -21.73 23.37 24.67
N LEU A 692 -20.51 22.99 24.28
CA LEU A 692 -20.07 22.94 22.89
C LEU A 692 -21.09 22.09 22.14
N ASN A 693 -22.00 22.79 21.48
CA ASN A 693 -22.92 22.23 20.52
C ASN A 693 -22.05 21.68 19.39
N MET A 694 -21.83 20.37 19.37
CA MET A 694 -21.07 19.65 18.33
C MET A 694 -21.83 19.66 16.99
N LYS A 695 -22.10 20.85 16.45
CA LYS A 695 -22.66 21.03 15.11
C LYS A 695 -21.97 22.09 14.26
N ASP A 696 -21.03 22.86 14.82
CA ASP A 696 -20.24 23.83 14.04
C ASP A 696 -18.72 23.56 14.11
N CYS A 697 -18.32 22.29 14.22
CA CYS A 697 -17.01 21.87 13.75
C CYS A 697 -17.07 21.75 12.23
N GLY A 698 -16.68 22.84 11.55
CA GLY A 698 -16.28 22.84 10.15
C GLY A 698 -15.03 21.98 9.95
N ILE A 699 -15.17 20.66 10.11
CA ILE A 699 -14.26 19.66 9.57
C ILE A 699 -14.75 19.42 8.15
N LEU A 700 -14.24 20.24 7.23
CA LEU A 700 -14.20 19.90 5.83
C LEU A 700 -13.31 18.67 5.69
N ILE A 701 -13.95 17.51 5.70
CA ILE A 701 -13.42 16.27 5.13
C ILE A 701 -13.20 16.58 3.64
N PRO A 702 -11.98 16.49 3.10
CA PRO A 702 -11.80 16.51 1.66
C PRO A 702 -12.43 15.23 1.11
N VAL A 703 -13.61 15.39 0.53
CA VAL A 703 -14.15 14.44 -0.44
C VAL A 703 -13.28 14.60 -1.68
N PHE A 704 -12.29 13.72 -1.83
CA PHE A 704 -11.55 13.59 -3.08
C PHE A 704 -12.52 13.16 -4.18
N LYS A 705 -12.73 14.07 -5.14
CA LYS A 705 -13.10 13.71 -6.50
C LYS A 705 -11.83 13.39 -7.28
#